data_AF-A0A7X7LSZ8-F1
#
_entry.id   AF-A0A7X7LSZ8-F1
#
_cell.length_a   1.000
_cell.length_b   1.000
_cell.length_c   1.000
_cell.angle_alpha   90.00
_cell.angle_beta   90.00
_cell.angle_gamma   90.00
#
_symmetry.space_group_name_H-M   'P 1'
#
loop_
_entity.id
_entity.type
_entity.pdbx_description
1 polymer ?
#
loop_
_entity_poly.entity_id
_entity_poly.type
_entity_poly.pdbx_seq_one_letter_code
_entity_poly.pdbx_strand_id
1 'polypeptide(L)'
;MKRILLAFSLLFAIVFVTGCTGDQTGEIPFDYTEAMTPPSNLRISGKLLQWDPVEGGSEYIVFADGVEKEAVSTTQYDFSSLSGTSIIFQVKAKGPKGMADSAFSVSVAYNANPAQEKSAIEGLMVEYDLEEVPEGFAEELVRKGMTASQMETVLDAFQTFVTTAEAVEDDPIAINTALKTMMTTEFNFEAIASAFLVTMAPKMMEEAIAEIQAEIDEYESWGYWYEDQINELETQITLYESLLDLLEDTPEAMLIALVETYEQLVALQADIDNDFIQMILDLFSGEFVIISEINASEIILIKDEFVTILEENLPSMEYMILMMEMAEAMVVATSDDQGAIDTFKANKTYYAAEAILSIQAITAFLDTIDLAFIEETIDIAGDVASKSIESTEMKQLVEMSQMRMLALLIEYYNKFLDENDELIDQMDAVFTDAQKEAMFDAYMAELDPEMMEEDILYSVLTNMSYEELDQFADIMDKVGEKLLDSLVATDSEILLLIAEMNGFDDFYYEEYFNRATGETYANETAMAHASSLVAIELIGEVVVHLGAVANTLTATDMEFIANVIADNYPFRMMIEEEILTDTEVEKLRDNMRSMLKKQLPKLLQLIQNLTEFVDDEEVIDAVLTEFGEIHTHFISEYGSDYHVDEDYESDTYGQYALIIHFSGWVSEFMNSTNTTIAENLVKAIADLLITPEMLEVLSGEKTEIETYEVNALEVIDFILDEMKVFKTYDKDSLSSTQRARIDSFMPGIGEIMAE
;
A
#
# COMPACT_ATOMS: atom_id res chain seq x y z
N MET A 1 9.44 -8.89 -17.19
CA MET A 1 8.53 -7.74 -17.25
C MET A 1 7.60 -7.64 -16.04
N LYS A 2 6.78 -8.65 -15.71
CA LYS A 2 5.88 -8.64 -14.52
C LYS A 2 6.53 -8.43 -13.14
N ARG A 3 7.86 -8.52 -12.99
CA ARG A 3 8.58 -8.27 -11.71
C ARG A 3 9.23 -6.88 -11.63
N ILE A 4 9.42 -6.20 -12.76
CA ILE A 4 9.89 -4.81 -12.81
C ILE A 4 8.68 -3.88 -12.80
N LEU A 5 7.58 -4.28 -13.46
CA LEU A 5 6.28 -3.66 -13.24
C LEU A 5 5.81 -3.82 -11.80
N LEU A 6 5.93 -4.99 -11.14
CA LEU A 6 5.60 -5.09 -9.70
C LEU A 6 6.49 -4.24 -8.80
N ALA A 7 7.76 -4.01 -9.16
CA ALA A 7 8.66 -3.13 -8.41
C ALA A 7 8.33 -1.65 -8.63
N PHE A 8 7.88 -1.26 -9.82
CA PHE A 8 7.31 0.05 -10.12
C PHE A 8 5.90 0.23 -9.51
N SER A 9 5.10 -0.84 -9.44
CA SER A 9 3.80 -0.88 -8.77
C SER A 9 3.95 -0.87 -7.26
N LEU A 10 5.04 -1.38 -6.68
CA LEU A 10 5.34 -1.27 -5.25
C LEU A 10 5.86 0.13 -4.90
N LEU A 11 6.60 0.78 -5.81
CA LEU A 11 6.97 2.20 -5.66
C LEU A 11 5.76 3.14 -5.80
N PHE A 12 4.75 2.78 -6.59
CA PHE A 12 3.48 3.50 -6.72
C PHE A 12 2.42 3.09 -5.68
N ALA A 13 2.42 1.84 -5.19
CA ALA A 13 1.46 1.36 -4.19
C ALA A 13 1.75 1.90 -2.78
N ILE A 14 2.98 2.38 -2.52
CA ILE A 14 3.30 3.12 -1.30
C ILE A 14 2.66 4.53 -1.33
N VAL A 15 2.23 5.02 -2.50
CA VAL A 15 1.62 6.35 -2.66
C VAL A 15 0.08 6.33 -2.52
N PHE A 16 -0.57 5.16 -2.53
CA PHE A 16 -2.05 5.08 -2.52
C PHE A 16 -2.71 4.72 -1.18
N VAL A 17 -2.00 4.82 -0.03
CA VAL A 17 -2.60 4.57 1.31
C VAL A 17 -2.30 5.65 2.35
N THR A 18 -1.84 6.83 1.98
CA THR A 18 -1.84 8.00 2.89
C THR A 18 -2.69 9.10 2.28
N GLY A 19 -3.98 8.83 2.22
CA GLY A 19 -5.00 9.85 2.10
C GLY A 19 -5.89 9.73 3.32
N CYS A 20 -5.40 10.20 4.46
CA CYS A 20 -6.07 10.05 5.74
C CYS A 20 -6.15 11.41 6.44
N THR A 21 -7.25 12.08 6.11
CA THR A 21 -7.81 13.34 6.62
C THR A 21 -7.25 13.96 7.91
N GLY A 22 -6.88 15.23 7.77
CA GLY A 22 -6.89 16.21 8.86
C GLY A 22 -7.02 17.63 8.28
N ASP A 23 -7.94 18.44 8.80
CA ASP A 23 -8.02 19.89 8.56
C ASP A 23 -6.83 20.56 9.27
N GLN A 24 -5.61 20.26 8.81
CA GLN A 24 -4.34 20.62 9.44
C GLN A 24 -3.62 21.62 8.54
N THR A 25 -3.48 22.84 9.07
CA THR A 25 -2.78 23.95 8.42
C THR A 25 -1.26 23.80 8.51
N GLY A 26 -0.72 22.63 8.18
CA GLY A 26 0.72 22.42 8.06
C GLY A 26 1.29 23.35 7.00
N GLU A 27 2.34 24.11 7.34
CA GLU A 27 3.08 24.84 6.31
C GLU A 27 3.85 23.80 5.49
N ILE A 28 3.42 23.56 4.26
CA ILE A 28 4.13 22.67 3.34
C ILE A 28 5.54 23.25 3.12
N PRO A 29 6.62 22.47 3.35
CA PRO A 29 7.99 23.00 3.31
C PRO A 29 8.49 23.36 1.90
N PHE A 30 7.68 23.15 0.86
CA PHE A 30 8.07 23.39 -0.52
C PHE A 30 7.63 24.76 -1.03
N ASP A 31 8.54 25.43 -1.71
CA ASP A 31 8.24 26.66 -2.44
C ASP A 31 7.62 26.30 -3.80
N TYR A 32 6.29 26.39 -3.88
CA TYR A 32 5.52 26.17 -5.11
C TYR A 32 5.62 27.31 -6.13
N THR A 33 6.61 28.21 -6.00
CA THR A 33 6.75 29.31 -6.95
C THR A 33 7.04 28.76 -8.35
N GLU A 34 6.06 28.89 -9.24
CA GLU A 34 6.14 28.47 -10.64
C GLU A 34 7.40 29.07 -11.30
N ALA A 35 8.15 28.24 -12.03
CA ALA A 35 9.33 28.66 -12.79
C ALA A 35 8.96 28.92 -14.25
N MET A 36 9.68 29.84 -14.91
CA MET A 36 9.50 30.04 -16.34
C MET A 36 9.91 28.78 -17.12
N THR A 37 9.23 28.49 -18.23
CA THR A 37 9.67 27.43 -19.14
C THR A 37 11.03 27.78 -19.77
N PRO A 38 11.95 26.81 -19.91
CA PRO A 38 13.24 27.05 -20.56
C PRO A 38 13.07 27.53 -22.01
N PRO A 39 13.91 28.46 -22.50
CA PRO A 39 13.96 28.79 -23.92
C PRO A 39 14.23 27.54 -24.77
N SER A 40 13.51 27.40 -25.87
CA SER A 40 13.61 26.23 -26.76
C SER A 40 14.13 26.57 -28.15
N ASN A 41 14.46 25.54 -28.92
CA ASN A 41 14.84 25.64 -30.33
C ASN A 41 16.05 26.58 -30.56
N LEU A 42 17.05 26.40 -29.71
CA LEU A 42 18.32 27.13 -29.83
C LEU A 42 19.02 26.73 -31.13
N ARG A 43 19.34 27.74 -31.94
CA ARG A 43 19.92 27.57 -33.27
C ARG A 43 20.95 28.64 -33.57
N ILE A 44 21.95 28.27 -34.36
CA ILE A 44 23.03 29.17 -34.75
C ILE A 44 23.03 29.36 -36.25
N SER A 45 23.00 30.63 -36.68
CA SER A 45 23.23 31.01 -38.08
C SER A 45 24.41 31.95 -38.18
N GLY A 46 25.57 31.42 -38.59
CA GLY A 46 26.82 32.17 -38.62
C GLY A 46 27.33 32.51 -37.21
N LYS A 47 27.20 33.78 -36.80
CA LYS A 47 27.59 34.30 -35.48
C LYS A 47 26.41 34.86 -34.68
N LEU A 48 25.20 34.41 -35.01
CA LEU A 48 23.97 34.79 -34.34
C LEU A 48 23.34 33.55 -33.70
N LEU A 49 23.19 33.57 -32.38
CA LEU A 49 22.41 32.60 -31.61
C LEU A 49 20.96 33.10 -31.60
N GLN A 50 20.01 32.20 -31.82
CA GLN A 50 18.57 32.49 -31.84
C GLN A 50 17.83 31.38 -31.09
N TRP A 51 16.71 31.74 -30.47
CA TRP A 51 15.80 30.81 -29.79
C TRP A 51 14.37 31.27 -29.98
N ASP A 52 13.42 30.44 -29.58
CA ASP A 52 12.01 30.78 -29.63
C ASP A 52 11.58 31.53 -28.36
N PRO A 53 10.65 32.50 -28.47
CA PRO A 53 10.25 33.31 -27.32
C PRO A 53 9.53 32.46 -26.28
N VAL A 54 9.89 32.66 -25.00
CA VAL A 54 9.20 32.06 -23.86
C VAL A 54 7.99 32.93 -23.51
N GLU A 55 6.83 32.30 -23.30
CA GLU A 55 5.61 33.02 -22.91
C GLU A 55 5.81 33.74 -21.56
N GLY A 56 5.37 35.00 -21.48
CA GLY A 56 5.61 35.85 -20.31
C GLY A 56 7.08 36.34 -20.15
N GLY A 57 8.02 35.81 -20.93
CA GLY A 57 9.44 36.14 -20.87
C GLY A 57 9.78 37.50 -21.47
N SER A 58 10.42 38.37 -20.69
CA SER A 58 10.79 39.73 -21.12
C SER A 58 12.30 39.99 -21.19
N GLU A 59 13.10 39.17 -20.52
CA GLU A 59 14.56 39.18 -20.55
C GLU A 59 15.08 37.73 -20.58
N TYR A 60 16.26 37.53 -21.17
CA TYR A 60 16.92 36.25 -21.32
C TYR A 60 18.39 36.38 -20.93
N ILE A 61 18.92 35.42 -20.19
CA ILE A 61 20.31 35.41 -19.72
C ILE A 61 21.08 34.40 -20.57
N VAL A 62 22.09 34.87 -21.33
CA VAL A 62 22.88 34.03 -22.24
C VAL A 62 24.15 33.58 -21.56
N PHE A 63 24.40 32.27 -21.62
CA PHE A 63 25.62 31.62 -21.15
C PHE A 63 26.41 31.10 -22.34
N ALA A 64 27.73 31.25 -22.29
CA ALA A 64 28.64 30.61 -23.24
C ALA A 64 29.79 29.93 -22.49
N ASP A 65 29.93 28.63 -22.74
CA ASP A 65 30.83 27.71 -22.02
C ASP A 65 30.62 27.80 -20.50
N GLY A 66 29.35 27.70 -20.07
CA GLY A 66 28.95 27.76 -18.65
C GLY A 66 29.06 29.13 -17.98
N VAL A 67 29.53 30.17 -18.69
CA VAL A 67 29.74 31.51 -18.11
C VAL A 67 28.71 32.49 -18.63
N GLU A 68 27.99 33.15 -17.71
CA GLU A 68 27.06 34.24 -18.01
C GLU A 68 27.76 35.34 -18.82
N LYS A 69 27.15 35.74 -19.94
CA LYS A 69 27.68 36.79 -20.82
C LYS A 69 26.86 38.07 -20.73
N GLU A 70 25.56 37.97 -20.97
CA GLU A 70 24.69 39.13 -21.10
C GLU A 70 23.22 38.76 -20.85
N ALA A 71 22.47 39.68 -20.25
CA ALA A 71 21.01 39.64 -20.24
C ALA A 71 20.46 40.47 -21.41
N VAL A 72 19.67 39.87 -22.29
CA VAL A 72 19.12 40.47 -23.49
C VAL A 72 17.59 40.48 -23.46
N SER A 73 16.97 41.52 -24.04
CA SER A 73 15.51 41.61 -24.16
C SER A 73 14.97 41.12 -25.50
N THR A 74 15.81 40.46 -26.30
CA THR A 74 15.47 39.92 -27.64
C THR A 74 15.77 38.44 -27.69
N THR A 75 15.12 37.69 -28.57
CA THR A 75 15.33 36.23 -28.74
C THR A 75 16.55 35.89 -29.62
N GLN A 76 17.57 36.74 -29.58
CA GLN A 76 18.79 36.55 -30.35
C GLN A 76 19.99 37.23 -29.67
N TYR A 77 21.17 36.67 -29.90
CA TYR A 77 22.43 37.15 -29.37
C TYR A 77 23.54 37.09 -30.44
N ASP A 78 24.15 38.22 -30.75
CA ASP A 78 25.30 38.30 -31.67
C ASP A 78 26.59 38.07 -30.88
N PHE A 79 27.19 36.90 -31.11
CA PHE A 79 28.41 36.48 -30.43
C PHE A 79 29.67 36.72 -31.28
N SER A 80 29.65 37.63 -32.24
CA SER A 80 30.81 38.00 -33.06
C SER A 80 31.99 38.55 -32.25
N SER A 81 31.74 39.02 -31.03
CA SER A 81 32.77 39.47 -30.08
C SER A 81 33.49 38.30 -29.37
N LEU A 82 32.89 37.11 -29.35
CA LEU A 82 33.46 35.92 -28.71
C LEU A 82 34.45 35.22 -29.65
N SER A 83 35.61 34.87 -29.12
CA SER A 83 36.64 34.09 -29.81
C SER A 83 36.60 32.64 -29.34
N GLY A 84 36.55 31.70 -30.28
CA GLY A 84 36.54 30.26 -29.99
C GLY A 84 36.31 29.47 -31.27
N THR A 85 36.86 28.25 -31.35
CA THR A 85 36.63 27.30 -32.45
C THR A 85 35.46 26.36 -32.17
N SER A 86 35.14 26.16 -30.89
CA SER A 86 33.89 25.58 -30.38
C SER A 86 33.39 26.48 -29.25
N ILE A 87 32.09 26.75 -29.18
CA ILE A 87 31.45 27.51 -28.08
C ILE A 87 30.08 26.89 -27.83
N ILE A 88 29.81 26.44 -26.61
CA ILE A 88 28.51 25.87 -26.20
C ILE A 88 27.65 26.97 -25.60
N PHE A 89 26.42 27.11 -26.08
CA PHE A 89 25.46 28.11 -25.63
C PHE A 89 24.28 27.47 -24.92
N GLN A 90 23.86 28.11 -23.83
CA GLN A 90 22.60 27.87 -23.12
C GLN A 90 21.98 29.22 -22.77
N VAL A 91 20.66 29.26 -22.62
CA VAL A 91 19.92 30.48 -22.31
C VAL A 91 18.90 30.18 -21.21
N LYS A 92 18.74 31.13 -20.26
CA LYS A 92 17.63 31.13 -19.30
C LYS A 92 16.63 32.23 -19.65
N ALA A 93 15.34 31.97 -19.48
CA ALA A 93 14.34 33.02 -19.41
C ALA A 93 14.31 33.60 -17.98
N LYS A 94 14.27 34.92 -17.87
CA LYS A 94 14.26 35.59 -16.58
C LYS A 94 12.84 35.81 -16.08
N GLY A 95 12.55 35.29 -14.89
CA GLY A 95 11.24 35.32 -14.26
C GLY A 95 10.78 36.73 -13.94
N PRO A 96 9.48 37.05 -14.14
CA PRO A 96 8.89 38.25 -13.58
C PRO A 96 8.89 38.20 -12.04
N LYS A 97 8.67 39.34 -11.39
CA LYS A 97 8.68 39.41 -9.91
C LYS A 97 7.63 38.46 -9.31
N GLY A 98 8.08 37.50 -8.51
CA GLY A 98 7.23 36.47 -7.89
C GLY A 98 7.15 35.17 -8.67
N MET A 99 7.99 35.00 -9.69
CA MET A 99 8.20 33.78 -10.47
C MET A 99 9.70 33.49 -10.52
N ALA A 100 10.11 32.22 -10.49
CA ALA A 100 11.52 31.86 -10.62
C ALA A 100 12.02 32.03 -12.07
N ASP A 101 13.33 32.22 -12.25
CA ASP A 101 13.97 32.11 -13.56
C ASP A 101 13.81 30.68 -14.08
N SER A 102 13.85 30.48 -15.41
CA SER A 102 13.79 29.13 -15.96
C SER A 102 15.03 28.30 -15.62
N ALA A 103 14.90 26.97 -15.72
CA ALA A 103 16.05 26.10 -15.93
C ALA A 103 16.83 26.48 -17.20
N PHE A 104 18.03 25.94 -17.37
CA PHE A 104 18.79 26.14 -18.61
C PHE A 104 18.05 25.52 -19.79
N SER A 105 18.07 26.21 -20.94
CA SER A 105 17.73 25.56 -22.20
C SER A 105 18.65 24.38 -22.47
N VAL A 106 18.18 23.44 -23.30
CA VAL A 106 19.11 22.51 -23.97
C VAL A 106 20.19 23.30 -24.72
N SER A 107 21.39 22.76 -24.78
CA SER A 107 22.53 23.45 -25.37
C SER A 107 22.54 23.39 -26.90
N VAL A 108 23.22 24.35 -27.50
CA VAL A 108 23.62 24.31 -28.91
C VAL A 108 25.05 24.85 -29.04
N ALA A 109 25.84 24.27 -29.93
CA ALA A 109 27.23 24.66 -30.10
C ALA A 109 27.51 25.34 -31.43
N TYR A 110 28.32 26.40 -31.38
CA TYR A 110 29.00 26.92 -32.55
C TYR A 110 30.28 26.11 -32.76
N ASN A 111 30.40 25.45 -33.92
CA ASN A 111 31.67 24.86 -34.35
C ASN A 111 32.19 25.59 -35.60
N ALA A 112 33.47 25.93 -35.63
CA ALA A 112 34.07 26.60 -36.79
C ALA A 112 34.26 25.66 -38.00
N ASN A 113 34.38 24.35 -37.78
CA ASN A 113 34.58 23.31 -38.80
C ASN A 113 33.72 22.05 -38.51
N PRO A 114 32.38 22.16 -38.45
CA PRO A 114 31.50 21.05 -38.03
C PRO A 114 31.62 19.81 -38.92
N ALA A 115 31.83 19.98 -40.23
CA ALA A 115 32.00 18.86 -41.16
C ALA A 115 33.28 18.05 -40.88
N GLN A 116 34.34 18.69 -40.39
CA GLN A 116 35.57 18.00 -40.03
C GLN A 116 35.38 17.16 -38.76
N GLU A 117 34.74 17.74 -37.74
CA GLU A 117 34.44 17.01 -36.49
C GLU A 117 33.50 15.84 -36.74
N LYS A 118 32.45 16.02 -37.56
CA LYS A 118 31.53 14.93 -37.94
C LYS A 118 32.29 13.75 -38.55
N SER A 119 33.12 13.98 -39.56
CA SER A 119 33.89 12.90 -40.20
C SER A 119 34.93 12.26 -39.26
N ALA A 120 35.45 13.00 -38.29
CA ALA A 120 36.36 12.45 -37.29
C ALA A 120 35.62 11.53 -36.29
N ILE A 121 34.43 11.94 -35.83
CA ILE A 121 33.55 11.12 -34.98
C ILE A 121 33.10 9.86 -35.70
N GLU A 122 32.65 9.96 -36.96
CA GLU A 122 32.30 8.78 -37.78
C GLU A 122 33.48 7.80 -37.90
N GLY A 123 34.71 8.32 -37.98
CA GLY A 123 35.92 7.50 -37.96
C GLY A 123 36.11 6.74 -36.64
N LEU A 124 35.86 7.40 -35.50
CA LEU A 124 35.89 6.76 -34.18
C LEU A 124 34.81 5.70 -34.03
N MET A 125 33.60 5.95 -34.53
CA MET A 125 32.51 4.97 -34.47
C MET A 125 32.88 3.67 -35.18
N VAL A 126 33.57 3.74 -36.33
CA VAL A 126 34.09 2.54 -37.00
C VAL A 126 35.24 1.89 -36.23
N GLU A 127 36.13 2.68 -35.63
CA GLU A 127 37.26 2.17 -34.84
C GLU A 127 36.81 1.39 -33.60
N TYR A 128 35.72 1.83 -32.97
CA TYR A 128 35.13 1.24 -31.76
C TYR A 128 33.97 0.26 -32.05
N ASP A 129 33.78 -0.16 -33.30
CA ASP A 129 32.76 -1.14 -33.72
C ASP A 129 31.31 -0.71 -33.42
N LEU A 130 31.05 0.60 -33.47
CA LEU A 130 29.72 1.23 -33.32
C LEU A 130 29.02 1.41 -34.68
N GLU A 131 29.16 0.43 -35.58
CA GLU A 131 28.65 0.51 -36.96
C GLU A 131 27.11 0.44 -37.05
N GLU A 132 26.44 -0.05 -36.01
CA GLU A 132 24.97 -0.17 -35.95
C GLU A 132 24.25 1.15 -35.59
N VAL A 133 25.01 2.18 -35.23
CA VAL A 133 24.49 3.49 -34.84
C VAL A 133 23.86 4.22 -36.06
N PRO A 134 22.68 4.85 -35.90
CA PRO A 134 21.95 5.43 -37.03
C PRO A 134 22.65 6.64 -37.69
N GLU A 135 22.28 6.92 -38.94
CA GLU A 135 22.70 8.14 -39.63
C GLU A 135 22.24 9.38 -38.84
N GLY A 136 23.09 10.39 -38.74
CA GLY A 136 22.80 11.63 -38.01
C GLY A 136 23.36 11.68 -36.59
N PHE A 137 23.71 10.55 -35.96
CA PHE A 137 24.24 10.52 -34.59
C PHE A 137 25.47 11.42 -34.41
N ALA A 138 26.49 11.26 -35.27
CA ALA A 138 27.70 12.10 -35.25
C ALA A 138 27.43 13.58 -35.52
N GLU A 139 26.40 13.90 -36.30
CA GLU A 139 26.01 15.28 -36.58
C GLU A 139 25.39 15.94 -35.35
N GLU A 140 24.55 15.19 -34.63
CA GLU A 140 23.91 15.64 -33.40
C GLU A 140 24.92 15.86 -32.27
N LEU A 141 25.91 14.98 -32.11
CA LEU A 141 27.03 15.18 -31.18
C LEU A 141 27.75 16.51 -31.43
N VAL A 142 28.08 16.81 -32.70
CA VAL A 142 28.74 18.06 -33.07
C VAL A 142 27.83 19.27 -32.85
N ARG A 143 26.53 19.14 -33.13
CA ARG A 143 25.54 20.19 -32.91
C ARG A 143 25.44 20.58 -31.43
N LYS A 144 25.58 19.60 -30.53
CA LYS A 144 25.63 19.79 -29.08
C LYS A 144 27.01 20.16 -28.54
N GLY A 145 28.03 20.19 -29.40
CA GLY A 145 29.36 20.71 -29.07
C GLY A 145 30.36 19.65 -28.63
N MET A 146 30.01 18.37 -28.75
CA MET A 146 30.98 17.29 -28.56
C MET A 146 31.96 17.27 -29.73
N THR A 147 33.25 17.30 -29.41
CA THR A 147 34.34 17.16 -30.38
C THR A 147 34.77 15.70 -30.51
N ALA A 148 35.43 15.35 -31.61
CA ALA A 148 35.97 14.00 -31.79
C ALA A 148 36.94 13.61 -30.67
N SER A 149 37.75 14.55 -30.18
CA SER A 149 38.66 14.30 -29.05
C SER A 149 37.93 14.00 -27.74
N GLN A 150 36.78 14.65 -27.48
CA GLN A 150 35.96 14.34 -26.31
C GLN A 150 35.29 12.98 -26.46
N MET A 151 34.78 12.65 -27.66
CA MET A 151 34.20 11.34 -27.93
C MET A 151 35.22 10.21 -27.75
N GLU A 152 36.42 10.38 -28.29
CA GLU A 152 37.53 9.43 -28.10
C GLU A 152 37.85 9.25 -26.61
N THR A 153 37.91 10.34 -25.84
CA THR A 153 38.15 10.29 -24.39
C THR A 153 37.06 9.50 -23.65
N VAL A 154 35.79 9.68 -24.01
CA VAL A 154 34.67 8.93 -23.40
C VAL A 154 34.73 7.45 -23.77
N LEU A 155 34.96 7.14 -25.05
CA LEU A 155 35.06 5.76 -25.52
C LEU A 155 36.26 5.03 -24.89
N ASP A 156 37.41 5.70 -24.78
CA ASP A 156 38.59 5.20 -24.08
C ASP A 156 38.29 4.93 -22.59
N ALA A 157 37.62 5.87 -21.92
CA ALA A 157 37.25 5.74 -20.50
C ALA A 157 36.27 4.57 -20.29
N PHE A 158 35.26 4.45 -21.14
CA PHE A 158 34.28 3.36 -21.10
C PHE A 158 34.95 2.01 -21.38
N GLN A 159 35.76 1.90 -22.43
CA GLN A 159 36.51 0.68 -22.74
C GLN A 159 37.45 0.30 -21.59
N THR A 160 38.12 1.29 -20.98
CA THR A 160 38.99 1.07 -19.81
C THR A 160 38.18 0.57 -18.63
N PHE A 161 37.01 1.15 -18.37
CA PHE A 161 36.10 0.69 -17.32
C PHE A 161 35.68 -0.77 -17.57
N VAL A 162 35.11 -1.08 -18.74
CA VAL A 162 34.67 -2.44 -19.10
C VAL A 162 35.80 -3.44 -18.94
N THR A 163 36.98 -3.18 -19.52
CA THR A 163 38.14 -4.07 -19.40
C THR A 163 38.63 -4.21 -17.95
N THR A 164 38.56 -3.15 -17.14
CA THR A 164 38.95 -3.21 -15.73
C THR A 164 37.93 -4.01 -14.92
N ALA A 165 36.65 -3.74 -15.12
CA ALA A 165 35.53 -4.43 -14.46
C ALA A 165 35.55 -5.94 -14.78
N GLU A 166 35.75 -6.31 -16.04
CA GLU A 166 35.93 -7.71 -16.46
C GLU A 166 37.16 -8.37 -15.80
N ALA A 167 38.26 -7.62 -15.62
CA ALA A 167 39.47 -8.15 -14.99
C ALA A 167 39.34 -8.33 -13.47
N VAL A 168 38.37 -7.67 -12.84
CA VAL A 168 38.13 -7.66 -11.40
C VAL A 168 36.68 -8.05 -11.08
N GLU A 169 36.07 -8.91 -11.89
CA GLU A 169 34.63 -9.23 -11.87
C GLU A 169 34.09 -9.68 -10.50
N ASP A 170 34.96 -10.28 -9.67
CA ASP A 170 34.65 -10.75 -8.31
C ASP A 170 35.02 -9.75 -7.19
N ASP A 171 35.44 -8.52 -7.53
CA ASP A 171 35.87 -7.49 -6.57
C ASP A 171 35.01 -6.22 -6.74
N PRO A 172 33.88 -6.12 -6.02
CA PRO A 172 32.97 -4.97 -6.09
C PRO A 172 33.64 -3.63 -5.74
N ILE A 173 34.67 -3.62 -4.90
CA ILE A 173 35.42 -2.42 -4.51
C ILE A 173 36.29 -1.94 -5.69
N ALA A 174 36.97 -2.87 -6.37
CA ALA A 174 37.72 -2.55 -7.56
C ALA A 174 36.79 -2.08 -8.71
N ILE A 175 35.61 -2.70 -8.86
CA ILE A 175 34.59 -2.26 -9.82
C ILE A 175 34.10 -0.85 -9.50
N ASN A 176 33.76 -0.55 -8.24
CA ASN A 176 33.35 0.80 -7.83
C ASN A 176 34.45 1.83 -8.10
N THR A 177 35.70 1.50 -7.81
CA THR A 177 36.85 2.36 -8.08
C THR A 177 37.01 2.64 -9.58
N ALA A 178 36.83 1.61 -10.43
CA ALA A 178 36.87 1.75 -11.88
C ALA A 178 35.70 2.61 -12.39
N LEU A 179 34.48 2.40 -11.86
CA LEU A 179 33.30 3.18 -12.19
C LEU A 179 33.48 4.66 -11.83
N LYS A 180 33.92 4.97 -10.59
CA LYS A 180 34.22 6.34 -10.18
C LYS A 180 35.28 6.98 -11.06
N THR A 181 36.32 6.22 -11.46
CA THR A 181 37.33 6.71 -12.41
C THR A 181 36.70 7.08 -13.75
N MET A 182 35.82 6.23 -14.30
CA MET A 182 35.09 6.52 -15.53
C MET A 182 34.22 7.77 -15.39
N MET A 183 33.47 7.88 -14.28
CA MET A 183 32.55 9.00 -14.03
C MET A 183 33.26 10.34 -13.81
N THR A 184 34.53 10.33 -13.36
CA THR A 184 35.34 11.56 -13.32
C THR A 184 35.78 12.08 -14.69
N THR A 185 35.56 11.31 -15.76
CA THR A 185 35.82 11.77 -17.12
C THR A 185 34.86 12.90 -17.45
N GLU A 186 35.38 14.10 -17.67
CA GLU A 186 34.57 15.26 -18.06
C GLU A 186 34.15 15.11 -19.52
N PHE A 187 32.85 14.94 -19.76
CA PHE A 187 32.28 14.92 -21.10
C PHE A 187 30.91 15.57 -21.16
N ASN A 188 30.48 15.90 -22.37
CA ASN A 188 29.18 16.49 -22.62
C ASN A 188 28.13 15.37 -22.70
N PHE A 189 27.60 14.94 -21.55
CA PHE A 189 26.56 13.90 -21.48
C PHE A 189 25.30 14.31 -22.25
N GLU A 190 24.90 15.59 -22.19
CA GLU A 190 23.76 16.11 -22.97
C GLU A 190 23.93 15.81 -24.47
N ALA A 191 25.14 15.91 -25.03
CA ALA A 191 25.37 15.58 -26.44
C ALA A 191 25.07 14.12 -26.76
N ILE A 192 25.54 13.19 -25.93
CA ILE A 192 25.33 11.74 -26.11
C ILE A 192 23.85 11.41 -25.94
N ALA A 193 23.23 11.92 -24.88
CA ALA A 193 21.82 11.81 -24.59
C ALA A 193 20.96 12.31 -25.76
N SER A 194 21.28 13.49 -26.31
CA SER A 194 20.57 14.07 -27.45
C SER A 194 20.74 13.22 -28.70
N ALA A 195 21.95 12.75 -29.01
CA ALA A 195 22.18 11.88 -30.16
C ALA A 195 21.43 10.54 -30.03
N PHE A 196 21.36 9.98 -28.81
CA PHE A 196 20.54 8.81 -28.53
C PHE A 196 19.05 9.09 -28.76
N LEU A 197 18.48 10.11 -28.11
CA LEU A 197 17.05 10.45 -28.21
C LEU A 197 16.61 10.81 -29.63
N VAL A 198 17.45 11.53 -30.39
CA VAL A 198 17.08 12.01 -31.73
C VAL A 198 17.24 10.94 -32.81
N THR A 199 18.07 9.92 -32.60
CA THR A 199 18.40 8.96 -33.67
C THR A 199 18.25 7.50 -33.27
N MET A 200 18.73 7.10 -32.11
CA MET A 200 18.79 5.69 -31.70
C MET A 200 17.51 5.22 -31.03
N ALA A 201 16.95 5.99 -30.10
CA ALA A 201 15.71 5.65 -29.42
C ALA A 201 14.54 5.46 -30.42
N PRO A 202 14.32 6.37 -31.40
CA PRO A 202 13.24 6.18 -32.38
C PRO A 202 13.43 4.89 -33.20
N LYS A 203 14.65 4.65 -33.69
CA LYS A 203 14.95 3.43 -34.47
C LYS A 203 14.69 2.16 -33.65
N MET A 204 15.10 2.13 -32.38
CA MET A 204 14.87 0.98 -31.51
C MET A 204 13.37 0.72 -31.30
N MET A 205 12.56 1.77 -31.12
CA MET A 205 11.11 1.63 -30.98
C MET A 205 10.45 1.20 -32.30
N GLU A 206 10.85 1.77 -33.43
CA GLU A 206 10.38 1.37 -34.77
C GLU A 206 10.70 -0.11 -35.06
N GLU A 207 11.89 -0.58 -34.69
CA GLU A 207 12.29 -1.99 -34.81
C GLU A 207 11.46 -2.89 -33.89
N ALA A 208 11.24 -2.48 -32.63
CA ALA A 208 10.38 -3.21 -31.70
C ALA A 208 8.92 -3.32 -32.19
N ILE A 209 8.35 -2.23 -32.71
CA ILE A 209 7.02 -2.23 -33.34
C ILE A 209 6.98 -3.22 -34.51
N ALA A 210 8.00 -3.21 -35.37
CA ALA A 210 8.06 -4.12 -36.51
C ALA A 210 8.17 -5.60 -36.09
N GLU A 211 8.91 -5.90 -35.03
CA GLU A 211 9.00 -7.25 -34.46
C GLU A 211 7.68 -7.71 -33.86
N ILE A 212 7.01 -6.86 -33.07
CA ILE A 212 5.71 -7.16 -32.48
C ILE A 212 4.65 -7.34 -33.56
N GLN A 213 4.64 -6.50 -34.60
CA GLN A 213 3.72 -6.64 -35.72
C GLN A 213 3.93 -7.97 -36.47
N ALA A 214 5.17 -8.44 -36.61
CA ALA A 214 5.45 -9.74 -37.21
C ALA A 214 4.94 -10.90 -36.34
N GLU A 215 4.95 -10.76 -35.01
CA GLU A 215 4.37 -11.74 -34.08
C GLU A 215 2.83 -11.74 -34.16
N ILE A 216 2.20 -10.56 -34.24
CA ILE A 216 0.75 -10.43 -34.48
C ILE A 216 0.35 -11.14 -35.78
N ASP A 217 1.05 -10.86 -36.89
CA ASP A 217 0.79 -11.49 -38.19
C ASP A 217 0.90 -13.04 -38.11
N GLU A 218 1.81 -13.56 -37.27
CA GLU A 218 1.95 -15.00 -37.03
C GLU A 218 0.76 -15.56 -36.24
N TYR A 219 0.33 -14.89 -35.16
CA TYR A 219 -0.83 -15.29 -34.35
C TYR A 219 -2.15 -15.21 -35.12
N GLU A 220 -2.35 -14.16 -35.94
CA GLU A 220 -3.50 -14.06 -36.85
C GLU A 220 -3.56 -15.28 -37.80
N SER A 221 -2.39 -15.77 -38.25
CA SER A 221 -2.30 -16.94 -39.11
C SER A 221 -2.72 -18.26 -38.43
N TRP A 222 -2.65 -18.32 -37.10
CA TRP A 222 -3.02 -19.47 -36.29
C TRP A 222 -4.50 -19.47 -35.85
N GLY A 223 -5.18 -18.33 -36.02
CA GLY A 223 -6.63 -18.17 -35.88
C GLY A 223 -7.10 -17.69 -34.50
N TYR A 224 -8.42 -17.65 -34.30
CA TYR A 224 -9.13 -17.00 -33.18
C TYR A 224 -8.69 -17.37 -31.75
N TRP A 225 -7.89 -18.43 -31.56
CA TRP A 225 -7.40 -18.83 -30.24
C TRP A 225 -6.36 -17.87 -29.64
N TYR A 226 -5.89 -16.89 -30.42
CA TYR A 226 -4.86 -15.93 -30.01
C TYR A 226 -5.36 -14.47 -29.95
N GLU A 227 -6.67 -14.23 -30.00
CA GLU A 227 -7.23 -12.87 -30.00
C GLU A 227 -6.79 -12.07 -28.76
N ASP A 228 -6.76 -12.68 -27.58
CA ASP A 228 -6.29 -12.03 -26.34
C ASP A 228 -4.80 -11.66 -26.41
N GLN A 229 -3.94 -12.53 -26.94
CA GLN A 229 -2.53 -12.24 -27.13
C GLN A 229 -2.30 -11.15 -28.18
N ILE A 230 -3.09 -11.14 -29.25
CA ILE A 230 -3.04 -10.10 -30.28
C ILE A 230 -3.39 -8.75 -29.67
N ASN A 231 -4.47 -8.67 -28.88
CA ASN A 231 -4.87 -7.43 -28.20
C ASN A 231 -3.76 -6.92 -27.23
N GLU A 232 -3.09 -7.80 -26.50
CA GLU A 232 -1.96 -7.43 -25.62
C GLU A 232 -0.77 -6.88 -26.42
N LEU A 233 -0.46 -7.48 -27.58
CA LEU A 233 0.62 -7.02 -28.47
C LEU A 233 0.26 -5.71 -29.18
N GLU A 234 -0.98 -5.53 -29.62
CA GLU A 234 -1.46 -4.27 -30.21
C GLU A 234 -1.37 -3.12 -29.20
N THR A 235 -1.70 -3.39 -27.93
CA THR A 235 -1.54 -2.42 -26.83
C THR A 235 -0.07 -2.02 -26.65
N GLN A 236 0.87 -2.98 -26.78
CA GLN A 236 2.31 -2.67 -26.73
C GLN A 236 2.76 -1.82 -27.92
N ILE A 237 2.25 -2.06 -29.13
CA ILE A 237 2.53 -1.20 -30.29
C ILE A 237 2.05 0.22 -30.02
N THR A 238 0.81 0.40 -29.54
CA THR A 238 0.27 1.72 -29.22
C THR A 238 1.12 2.46 -28.19
N LEU A 239 1.67 1.76 -27.20
CA LEU A 239 2.61 2.35 -26.24
C LEU A 239 3.90 2.83 -26.91
N TYR A 240 4.50 2.04 -27.80
CA TYR A 240 5.72 2.47 -28.50
C TYR A 240 5.46 3.62 -29.49
N GLU A 241 4.32 3.61 -30.20
CA GLU A 241 3.91 4.71 -31.06
C GLU A 241 3.70 6.00 -30.26
N SER A 242 3.08 5.89 -29.08
CA SER A 242 2.92 7.00 -28.13
C SER A 242 4.25 7.57 -27.65
N LEU A 243 5.24 6.70 -27.35
CA LEU A 243 6.58 7.14 -26.97
C LEU A 243 7.34 7.78 -28.13
N LEU A 244 7.11 7.33 -29.37
CA LEU A 244 7.67 7.96 -30.58
C LEU A 244 7.09 9.36 -30.79
N ASP A 245 5.78 9.51 -30.67
CA ASP A 245 5.10 10.81 -30.74
C ASP A 245 5.63 11.75 -29.65
N LEU A 246 5.81 11.23 -28.43
CA LEU A 246 6.39 11.99 -27.33
C LEU A 246 7.82 12.49 -27.67
N LEU A 247 8.66 11.58 -28.18
CA LEU A 247 10.02 11.88 -28.66
C LEU A 247 10.05 12.97 -29.72
N GLU A 248 9.07 13.01 -30.62
CA GLU A 248 8.95 14.02 -31.67
C GLU A 248 8.44 15.37 -31.13
N ASP A 249 7.44 15.35 -30.25
CA ASP A 249 6.76 16.55 -29.79
C ASP A 249 7.50 17.31 -28.68
N THR A 250 8.22 16.60 -27.80
CA THR A 250 8.87 17.20 -26.61
C THR A 250 10.35 16.86 -26.42
N PRO A 251 11.19 16.74 -27.48
CA PRO A 251 12.55 16.21 -27.40
C PRO A 251 13.47 16.94 -26.42
N GLU A 252 13.30 18.26 -26.28
CA GLU A 252 14.13 19.07 -25.39
C GLU A 252 13.80 18.84 -23.90
N ALA A 253 12.53 18.61 -23.56
CA ALA A 253 12.11 18.35 -22.18
C ALA A 253 12.64 16.99 -21.69
N MET A 254 12.50 15.93 -22.49
CA MET A 254 13.07 14.62 -22.15
C MET A 254 14.60 14.66 -22.08
N LEU A 255 15.25 15.45 -22.93
CA LEU A 255 16.70 15.61 -22.86
C LEU A 255 17.13 16.25 -21.53
N ILE A 256 16.44 17.31 -21.08
CA ILE A 256 16.70 17.91 -19.76
C ILE A 256 16.48 16.87 -18.67
N ALA A 257 15.38 16.12 -18.71
CA ALA A 257 15.05 15.12 -17.70
C ALA A 257 16.09 14.00 -17.61
N LEU A 258 16.58 13.53 -18.77
CA LEU A 258 17.62 12.51 -18.83
C LEU A 258 18.96 13.03 -18.28
N VAL A 259 19.31 14.28 -18.58
CA VAL A 259 20.53 14.91 -18.06
C VAL A 259 20.44 15.09 -16.55
N GLU A 260 19.33 15.61 -16.03
CA GLU A 260 19.14 15.77 -14.59
C GLU A 260 19.12 14.42 -13.87
N THR A 261 18.47 13.40 -14.44
CA THR A 261 18.48 12.03 -13.89
C THR A 261 19.91 11.48 -13.84
N TYR A 262 20.70 11.70 -14.89
CA TYR A 262 22.10 11.30 -14.90
C TYR A 262 22.91 12.04 -13.81
N GLU A 263 22.72 13.34 -13.66
CA GLU A 263 23.39 14.12 -12.61
C GLU A 263 23.02 13.63 -11.20
N GLN A 264 21.75 13.29 -10.96
CA GLN A 264 21.29 12.68 -9.70
C GLN A 264 21.94 11.31 -9.45
N LEU A 265 22.00 10.44 -10.47
CA LEU A 265 22.68 9.14 -10.35
C LEU A 265 24.19 9.29 -10.11
N VAL A 266 24.81 10.32 -10.71
CA VAL A 266 26.22 10.64 -10.49
C VAL A 266 26.46 11.09 -9.05
N ALA A 267 25.59 11.95 -8.52
CA ALA A 267 25.65 12.41 -7.13
C ALA A 267 25.49 11.22 -6.16
N LEU A 268 24.45 10.41 -6.34
CA LEU A 268 24.21 9.21 -5.52
C LEU A 268 25.40 8.25 -5.55
N GLN A 269 25.95 7.96 -6.74
CA GLN A 269 27.11 7.09 -6.86
C GLN A 269 28.39 7.69 -6.26
N ALA A 270 28.49 9.02 -6.16
CA ALA A 270 29.63 9.68 -5.55
C ALA A 270 29.72 9.35 -4.05
N ASP A 271 28.57 9.25 -3.38
CA ASP A 271 28.46 8.98 -1.95
C ASP A 271 28.59 7.49 -1.61
N ILE A 272 28.38 6.58 -2.58
CA ILE A 272 28.67 5.15 -2.42
C ILE A 272 30.20 4.93 -2.43
N ASP A 273 30.84 5.01 -1.27
CA ASP A 273 32.28 4.81 -1.13
C ASP A 273 32.71 3.35 -0.96
N ASN A 274 34.03 3.13 -0.96
CA ASN A 274 34.58 1.78 -0.82
C ASN A 274 34.45 1.26 0.62
N ASP A 275 34.34 2.13 1.62
CA ASP A 275 34.18 1.73 3.02
C ASP A 275 32.75 1.20 3.23
N PHE A 276 31.73 1.85 2.66
CA PHE A 276 30.35 1.37 2.63
C PHE A 276 30.22 0.01 1.93
N ILE A 277 30.82 -0.14 0.75
CA ILE A 277 30.86 -1.44 0.06
C ILE A 277 31.57 -2.50 0.90
N GLN A 278 32.67 -2.15 1.57
CA GLN A 278 33.38 -3.08 2.45
C GLN A 278 32.51 -3.49 3.64
N MET A 279 31.73 -2.59 4.24
CA MET A 279 30.78 -2.93 5.30
C MET A 279 29.76 -3.97 4.83
N ILE A 280 29.19 -3.79 3.63
CA ILE A 280 28.27 -4.76 3.02
C ILE A 280 28.97 -6.10 2.77
N LEU A 281 30.19 -6.09 2.22
CA LEU A 281 30.94 -7.32 1.94
C LEU A 281 31.30 -8.08 3.22
N ASP A 282 31.65 -7.37 4.29
CA ASP A 282 32.00 -7.97 5.58
C ASP A 282 30.80 -8.74 6.16
N LEU A 283 29.58 -8.19 6.02
CA LEU A 283 28.32 -8.84 6.42
C LEU A 283 28.10 -10.20 5.74
N PHE A 284 28.55 -10.35 4.48
CA PHE A 284 28.34 -11.54 3.66
C PHE A 284 29.63 -12.38 3.45
N SER A 285 30.71 -12.07 4.16
CA SER A 285 32.06 -12.64 3.91
C SER A 285 32.23 -14.13 4.28
N GLY A 286 31.19 -14.78 4.82
CA GLY A 286 31.18 -16.20 5.18
C GLY A 286 30.81 -17.15 4.03
N GLU A 287 31.34 -18.38 4.05
CA GLU A 287 30.99 -19.46 3.07
C GLU A 287 29.48 -19.83 3.12
N PHE A 288 28.84 -19.56 4.27
CA PHE A 288 27.40 -19.62 4.48
C PHE A 288 27.00 -18.48 5.44
N VAL A 289 25.93 -17.75 5.11
CA VAL A 289 25.33 -16.78 6.04
C VAL A 289 24.46 -17.54 7.03
N ILE A 290 24.92 -17.67 8.26
CA ILE A 290 24.11 -18.21 9.36
C ILE A 290 23.39 -17.02 9.99
N ILE A 291 22.06 -16.95 9.83
CA ILE A 291 21.26 -15.80 10.25
C ILE A 291 21.51 -15.44 11.74
N SER A 292 21.59 -16.45 12.62
CA SER A 292 21.86 -16.27 14.05
C SER A 292 23.28 -15.78 14.39
N GLU A 293 24.18 -15.72 13.42
CA GLU A 293 25.56 -15.23 13.59
C GLU A 293 25.77 -13.84 12.96
N ILE A 294 24.73 -13.26 12.35
CA ILE A 294 24.79 -11.92 11.78
C ILE A 294 24.94 -10.90 12.92
N ASN A 295 25.85 -9.95 12.75
CA ASN A 295 26.08 -8.88 13.71
C ASN A 295 25.04 -7.75 13.51
N ALA A 296 24.07 -7.66 14.42
CA ALA A 296 23.03 -6.63 14.38
C ALA A 296 23.60 -5.19 14.32
N SER A 297 24.72 -4.92 15.01
CA SER A 297 25.35 -3.60 14.98
C SER A 297 25.95 -3.25 13.61
N GLU A 298 26.40 -4.24 12.84
CA GLU A 298 26.91 -4.01 11.47
C GLU A 298 25.76 -3.71 10.50
N ILE A 299 24.60 -4.38 10.67
CA ILE A 299 23.39 -4.04 9.89
C ILE A 299 22.98 -2.59 10.16
N ILE A 300 22.95 -2.16 11.42
CA ILE A 300 22.59 -0.77 11.75
C ILE A 300 23.55 0.24 11.11
N LEU A 301 24.86 -0.02 11.13
CA LEU A 301 25.82 0.87 10.46
C LEU A 301 25.58 0.96 8.95
N ILE A 302 25.28 -0.17 8.29
CA ILE A 302 24.95 -0.20 6.85
C ILE A 302 23.64 0.55 6.59
N LYS A 303 22.63 0.33 7.43
CA LYS A 303 21.32 0.98 7.33
C LYS A 303 21.43 2.49 7.52
N ASP A 304 22.14 2.96 8.55
CA ASP A 304 22.34 4.38 8.84
C ASP A 304 23.09 5.09 7.70
N GLU A 305 24.14 4.47 7.16
CA GLU A 305 24.87 4.99 6.01
C GLU A 305 23.98 5.03 4.76
N PHE A 306 23.18 3.99 4.53
CA PHE A 306 22.24 3.95 3.40
C PHE A 306 21.15 5.03 3.51
N VAL A 307 20.57 5.24 4.70
CA VAL A 307 19.61 6.32 4.95
C VAL A 307 20.26 7.68 4.69
N THR A 308 21.48 7.91 5.20
CA THR A 308 22.23 9.15 4.97
C THR A 308 22.45 9.41 3.48
N ILE A 309 22.87 8.40 2.71
CA ILE A 309 23.06 8.51 1.26
C ILE A 309 21.74 8.89 0.56
N LEU A 310 20.61 8.30 0.95
CA LEU A 310 19.30 8.63 0.36
C LEU A 310 18.85 10.05 0.71
N GLU A 311 19.01 10.48 1.95
CA GLU A 311 18.63 11.82 2.41
C GLU A 311 19.47 12.93 1.74
N GLU A 312 20.78 12.71 1.61
CA GLU A 312 21.70 13.67 0.96
C GLU A 312 21.46 13.77 -0.55
N ASN A 313 20.86 12.74 -1.16
CA ASN A 313 20.53 12.66 -2.59
C ASN A 313 19.03 12.72 -2.88
N LEU A 314 18.24 13.31 -1.98
CA LEU A 314 16.81 13.54 -2.24
C LEU A 314 16.62 14.35 -3.54
N PRO A 315 15.72 13.92 -4.44
CA PRO A 315 15.47 14.64 -5.67
C PRO A 315 14.95 16.06 -5.40
N SER A 316 15.37 17.03 -6.22
CA SER A 316 14.87 18.40 -6.10
C SER A 316 13.42 18.50 -6.60
N MET A 317 12.69 19.50 -6.10
CA MET A 317 11.33 19.79 -6.58
C MET A 317 11.30 20.08 -8.09
N GLU A 318 12.30 20.81 -8.60
CA GLU A 318 12.40 21.12 -10.04
C GLU A 318 12.52 19.84 -10.87
N TYR A 319 13.35 18.89 -10.43
CA TYR A 319 13.50 17.59 -11.08
C TYR A 319 12.21 16.77 -11.04
N MET A 320 11.54 16.72 -9.87
CA MET A 320 10.31 15.95 -9.73
C MET A 320 9.17 16.51 -10.58
N ILE A 321 9.07 17.84 -10.71
CA ILE A 321 8.10 18.45 -11.63
C ILE A 321 8.38 18.02 -13.08
N LEU A 322 9.65 18.01 -13.49
CA LEU A 322 10.03 17.58 -14.83
C LEU A 322 9.69 16.10 -15.09
N MET A 323 9.88 15.23 -14.09
CA MET A 323 9.43 13.84 -14.16
C MET A 323 7.90 13.73 -14.28
N MET A 324 7.15 14.59 -13.58
CA MET A 324 5.69 14.65 -13.73
C MET A 324 5.25 15.18 -15.09
N GLU A 325 6.00 16.08 -15.74
CA GLU A 325 5.73 16.52 -17.11
C GLU A 325 5.95 15.38 -18.13
N MET A 326 6.93 14.50 -17.89
CA MET A 326 7.08 13.28 -18.70
C MET A 326 5.92 12.30 -18.48
N ALA A 327 5.50 12.11 -17.22
CA ALA A 327 4.35 11.28 -16.89
C ALA A 327 3.05 11.83 -17.50
N GLU A 328 2.85 13.15 -17.46
CA GLU A 328 1.73 13.83 -18.13
C GLU A 328 1.64 13.43 -19.60
N ALA A 329 2.78 13.45 -20.28
CA ALA A 329 2.80 13.20 -21.70
C ALA A 329 2.56 11.72 -22.05
N MET A 330 2.95 10.79 -21.16
CA MET A 330 2.52 9.40 -21.25
C MET A 330 1.01 9.27 -21.03
N VAL A 331 0.46 9.91 -20.00
CA VAL A 331 -0.98 9.90 -19.71
C VAL A 331 -1.78 10.45 -20.90
N VAL A 332 -1.33 11.54 -21.52
CA VAL A 332 -1.94 12.12 -22.73
C VAL A 332 -1.94 11.14 -23.90
N ALA A 333 -0.91 10.31 -24.03
CA ALA A 333 -0.76 9.41 -25.15
C ALA A 333 -1.48 8.08 -24.94
N THR A 334 -1.66 7.63 -23.69
CA THR A 334 -2.30 6.35 -23.35
C THR A 334 -3.75 6.48 -22.90
N SER A 335 -4.21 7.68 -22.51
CA SER A 335 -5.59 7.92 -22.08
C SER A 335 -6.37 8.71 -23.13
N ASP A 336 -7.58 8.27 -23.43
CA ASP A 336 -8.53 9.01 -24.27
C ASP A 336 -9.40 9.99 -23.44
N ASP A 337 -9.28 9.99 -22.10
CA ASP A 337 -10.09 10.83 -21.22
C ASP A 337 -9.43 12.20 -20.96
N GLN A 338 -9.98 13.22 -21.63
CA GLN A 338 -9.56 14.60 -21.46
C GLN A 338 -9.71 15.09 -20.00
N GLY A 339 -10.67 14.57 -19.23
CA GLY A 339 -10.89 14.94 -17.83
C GLY A 339 -9.76 14.46 -16.92
N ALA A 340 -9.34 13.19 -17.05
CA ALA A 340 -8.21 12.63 -16.34
C ALA A 340 -6.90 13.36 -16.70
N ILE A 341 -6.70 13.61 -18.00
CA ILE A 341 -5.56 14.38 -18.51
C ILE A 341 -5.51 15.79 -17.89
N ASP A 342 -6.62 16.54 -17.92
CA ASP A 342 -6.67 17.91 -17.40
C ASP A 342 -6.45 17.95 -15.88
N THR A 343 -6.95 16.94 -15.16
CA THR A 343 -6.79 16.79 -13.72
C THR A 343 -5.33 16.50 -13.35
N PHE A 344 -4.66 15.61 -14.09
CA PHE A 344 -3.24 15.34 -13.89
C PHE A 344 -2.41 16.61 -14.10
N LYS A 345 -2.65 17.33 -15.21
CA LYS A 345 -1.97 18.58 -15.56
C LYS A 345 -2.10 19.65 -14.49
N ALA A 346 -3.31 19.82 -13.95
CA ALA A 346 -3.58 20.82 -12.93
C ALA A 346 -2.85 20.55 -11.61
N ASN A 347 -2.49 19.29 -11.34
CA ASN A 347 -1.95 18.84 -10.06
C ASN A 347 -0.50 18.35 -10.10
N LYS A 348 0.21 18.47 -11.23
CA LYS A 348 1.58 17.96 -11.43
C LYS A 348 2.59 18.36 -10.34
N THR A 349 2.52 19.60 -9.85
CA THR A 349 3.42 20.11 -8.80
C THR A 349 3.14 19.49 -7.44
N TYR A 350 1.89 19.08 -7.20
CA TYR A 350 1.48 18.42 -5.96
C TYR A 350 1.89 16.96 -5.97
N TYR A 351 1.74 16.25 -7.10
CA TYR A 351 2.31 14.90 -7.26
C TYR A 351 3.83 14.87 -7.10
N ALA A 352 4.53 15.90 -7.59
CA ALA A 352 5.97 16.04 -7.38
C ALA A 352 6.31 16.17 -5.88
N ALA A 353 5.52 16.94 -5.12
CA ALA A 353 5.70 17.09 -3.67
C ALA A 353 5.38 15.82 -2.90
N GLU A 354 4.27 15.15 -3.23
CA GLU A 354 3.86 13.86 -2.65
C GLU A 354 4.96 12.80 -2.83
N ALA A 355 5.56 12.72 -4.02
CA ALA A 355 6.62 11.77 -4.30
C ALA A 355 7.89 12.04 -3.46
N ILE A 356 8.25 13.31 -3.22
CA ILE A 356 9.37 13.66 -2.32
C ILE A 356 9.04 13.27 -0.88
N LEU A 357 7.85 13.62 -0.38
CA LEU A 357 7.41 13.30 0.97
C LEU A 357 7.32 11.78 1.18
N SER A 358 6.93 11.01 0.15
CA SER A 358 6.92 9.55 0.19
C SER A 358 8.32 8.96 0.36
N ILE A 359 9.33 9.51 -0.33
CA ILE A 359 10.73 9.10 -0.14
C ILE A 359 11.19 9.46 1.28
N GLN A 360 10.78 10.62 1.79
CA GLN A 360 11.07 11.03 3.17
C GLN A 360 10.40 10.10 4.20
N ALA A 361 9.17 9.65 3.96
CA ALA A 361 8.48 8.71 4.83
C ALA A 361 9.16 7.34 4.85
N ILE A 362 9.61 6.84 3.69
CA ILE A 362 10.38 5.58 3.59
C ILE A 362 11.70 5.70 4.37
N THR A 363 12.42 6.81 4.21
CA THR A 363 13.70 7.04 4.92
C THR A 363 13.48 7.20 6.43
N ALA A 364 12.44 7.91 6.87
CA ALA A 364 12.07 8.04 8.27
C ALA A 364 11.64 6.71 8.91
N PHE A 365 10.91 5.85 8.17
CA PHE A 365 10.60 4.49 8.64
C PHE A 365 11.88 3.66 8.80
N LEU A 366 12.81 3.72 7.83
CA LEU A 366 14.11 3.09 7.96
C LEU A 366 14.91 3.67 9.15
N ASP A 367 14.80 4.96 9.45
CA ASP A 367 15.48 5.56 10.60
C ASP A 367 14.92 5.05 11.95
N THR A 368 13.61 4.78 11.99
CA THR A 368 12.91 4.19 13.15
C THR A 368 13.44 2.79 13.52
N ILE A 369 13.95 2.04 12.52
CA ILE A 369 14.57 0.73 12.71
C ILE A 369 15.88 0.90 13.49
N ASP A 370 15.88 0.40 14.72
CA ASP A 370 17.00 0.46 15.64
C ASP A 370 17.62 -0.92 15.93
N LEU A 371 18.66 -0.94 16.78
CA LEU A 371 19.37 -2.16 17.12
C LEU A 371 18.45 -3.23 17.73
N ALA A 372 17.46 -2.86 18.54
CA ALA A 372 16.57 -3.81 19.20
C ALA A 372 15.68 -4.53 18.17
N PHE A 373 15.17 -3.82 17.17
CA PHE A 373 14.44 -4.42 16.05
C PHE A 373 15.26 -5.49 15.33
N ILE A 374 16.51 -5.17 15.00
CA ILE A 374 17.38 -6.09 14.25
C ILE A 374 17.79 -7.28 15.12
N GLU A 375 18.09 -7.06 16.40
CA GLU A 375 18.39 -8.14 17.35
C GLU A 375 17.20 -9.11 17.48
N GLU A 376 15.97 -8.60 17.64
CA GLU A 376 14.76 -9.42 17.73
C GLU A 376 14.47 -10.14 16.40
N THR A 377 14.64 -9.46 15.26
CA THR A 377 14.49 -10.08 13.92
C THR A 377 15.46 -11.25 13.73
N ILE A 378 16.72 -11.09 14.16
CA ILE A 378 17.73 -12.15 14.09
C ILE A 378 17.39 -13.30 15.04
N ASP A 379 16.87 -13.02 16.24
CA ASP A 379 16.40 -14.03 17.18
C ASP A 379 15.27 -14.88 16.57
N ILE A 380 14.22 -14.21 16.09
CA ILE A 380 13.06 -14.86 15.46
C ILE A 380 13.49 -15.69 14.23
N ALA A 381 14.32 -15.14 13.36
CA ALA A 381 14.79 -15.85 12.17
C ALA A 381 15.79 -16.98 12.50
N GLY A 382 16.58 -16.81 13.56
CA GLY A 382 17.51 -17.80 14.10
C GLY A 382 16.80 -19.04 14.66
N ASP A 383 15.67 -18.83 15.35
CA ASP A 383 14.81 -19.92 15.84
C ASP A 383 14.37 -20.86 14.71
N VAL A 384 14.01 -20.30 13.55
CA VAL A 384 13.64 -21.06 12.34
C VAL A 384 14.85 -21.74 11.70
N ALA A 385 15.97 -21.01 11.55
CA ALA A 385 17.16 -21.49 10.85
C ALA A 385 17.91 -22.62 11.58
N SER A 386 17.76 -22.73 12.91
CA SER A 386 18.41 -23.76 13.74
C SER A 386 17.86 -25.18 13.55
N LYS A 387 16.73 -25.35 12.84
CA LYS A 387 16.03 -26.64 12.67
C LYS A 387 16.15 -27.22 11.25
N SER A 388 16.22 -28.54 11.12
CA SER A 388 16.45 -29.19 9.81
C SER A 388 15.28 -29.03 8.84
N ILE A 389 15.58 -28.69 7.58
CA ILE A 389 14.65 -28.39 6.48
C ILE A 389 13.62 -29.52 6.21
N GLU A 390 13.93 -30.77 6.60
CA GLU A 390 13.07 -31.93 6.35
C GLU A 390 12.26 -32.40 7.58
N SER A 391 12.42 -31.78 8.75
CA SER A 391 11.70 -32.18 9.96
C SER A 391 10.31 -31.53 10.06
N THR A 392 9.30 -32.28 10.51
CA THR A 392 7.98 -31.74 10.88
C THR A 392 8.15 -30.58 11.87
N GLU A 393 9.16 -30.64 12.74
CA GLU A 393 9.62 -29.58 13.67
C GLU A 393 9.96 -28.23 13.05
N MET A 394 10.23 -28.16 11.74
CA MET A 394 10.54 -26.92 11.02
C MET A 394 9.25 -26.24 10.51
N LYS A 395 8.27 -27.00 10.00
CA LYS A 395 6.94 -26.44 9.67
C LYS A 395 6.23 -25.89 10.91
N GLN A 396 6.60 -26.40 12.08
CA GLN A 396 6.01 -26.13 13.38
C GLN A 396 6.36 -24.72 13.91
N LEU A 397 7.63 -24.28 13.84
CA LEU A 397 8.06 -22.97 14.34
C LEU A 397 7.82 -21.80 13.39
N VAL A 398 7.64 -22.05 12.09
CA VAL A 398 7.54 -20.99 11.09
C VAL A 398 6.31 -20.12 11.32
N GLU A 399 5.17 -20.70 11.69
CA GLU A 399 3.92 -19.95 11.90
C GLU A 399 4.02 -18.98 13.09
N MET A 400 4.52 -19.45 14.24
CA MET A 400 4.74 -18.58 15.41
C MET A 400 5.79 -17.50 15.12
N SER A 401 6.87 -17.85 14.41
CA SER A 401 7.90 -16.89 14.03
C SER A 401 7.37 -15.82 13.07
N GLN A 402 6.46 -16.17 12.15
CA GLN A 402 5.78 -15.22 11.26
C GLN A 402 4.90 -14.25 12.05
N MET A 403 4.17 -14.73 13.06
CA MET A 403 3.34 -13.86 13.91
C MET A 403 4.17 -12.96 14.82
N ARG A 404 5.29 -13.45 15.39
CA ARG A 404 6.26 -12.62 16.10
C ARG A 404 6.86 -11.52 15.21
N MET A 405 7.24 -11.85 13.97
CA MET A 405 7.72 -10.85 13.01
C MET A 405 6.65 -9.80 12.69
N LEU A 406 5.39 -10.21 12.52
CA LEU A 406 4.29 -9.28 12.26
C LEU A 406 4.03 -8.38 13.47
N ALA A 407 4.03 -8.92 14.69
CA ALA A 407 3.90 -8.14 15.93
C ALA A 407 5.01 -7.08 16.06
N LEU A 408 6.26 -7.46 15.80
CA LEU A 408 7.40 -6.53 15.81
C LEU A 408 7.27 -5.43 14.74
N LEU A 409 6.80 -5.78 13.54
CA LEU A 409 6.54 -4.79 12.48
C LEU A 409 5.40 -3.82 12.87
N ILE A 410 4.35 -4.30 13.53
CA ILE A 410 3.25 -3.48 14.03
C ILE A 410 3.77 -2.48 15.08
N GLU A 411 4.58 -2.93 16.03
CA GLU A 411 5.21 -2.07 17.04
C GLU A 411 6.05 -0.95 16.40
N TYR A 412 6.92 -1.29 15.45
CA TYR A 412 7.80 -0.30 14.81
C TYR A 412 7.07 0.59 13.83
N TYR A 413 6.00 0.11 13.19
CA TYR A 413 5.13 0.96 12.39
C TYR A 413 4.40 1.98 13.27
N ASN A 414 3.88 1.58 14.43
CA ASN A 414 3.28 2.52 15.38
C ASN A 414 4.29 3.55 15.89
N LYS A 415 5.51 3.10 16.25
CA LYS A 415 6.60 3.99 16.66
C LYS A 415 6.95 5.00 15.56
N PHE A 416 6.97 4.57 14.29
CA PHE A 416 7.19 5.46 13.15
C PHE A 416 6.11 6.53 13.06
N LEU A 417 4.83 6.15 13.16
CA LEU A 417 3.72 7.10 13.14
C LEU A 417 3.82 8.11 14.30
N ASP A 418 4.13 7.65 15.51
CA ASP A 418 4.27 8.50 16.70
C ASP A 418 5.46 9.48 16.61
N GLU A 419 6.57 9.06 16.00
CA GLU A 419 7.80 9.87 15.88
C GLU A 419 7.78 10.84 14.69
N ASN A 420 6.85 10.65 13.73
CA ASN A 420 6.80 11.38 12.46
C ASN A 420 5.44 12.04 12.17
N ASP A 421 4.70 12.44 13.20
CA ASP A 421 3.39 13.10 13.08
C ASP A 421 3.40 14.29 12.10
N GLU A 422 4.41 15.15 12.16
CA GLU A 422 4.57 16.32 11.29
C GLU A 422 4.75 15.92 9.82
N LEU A 423 5.44 14.80 9.54
CA LEU A 423 5.64 14.32 8.17
C LEU A 423 4.35 13.72 7.61
N ILE A 424 3.61 12.95 8.43
CA ILE A 424 2.30 12.40 8.05
C ILE A 424 1.30 13.55 7.78
N ASP A 425 1.23 14.53 8.69
CA ASP A 425 0.41 15.74 8.51
C ASP A 425 0.76 16.49 7.20
N GLN A 426 2.05 16.54 6.83
CA GLN A 426 2.48 17.15 5.56
C GLN A 426 2.02 16.35 4.35
N MET A 427 2.04 15.02 4.41
CA MET A 427 1.57 14.13 3.35
C MET A 427 0.05 14.30 3.13
N ASP A 428 -0.74 14.31 4.21
CA ASP A 428 -2.19 14.45 4.13
C ASP A 428 -2.63 15.83 3.61
N ALA A 429 -1.80 16.85 3.83
CA ALA A 429 -2.02 18.22 3.41
C ALA A 429 -1.51 18.55 1.99
N VAL A 430 -0.88 17.61 1.27
CA VAL A 430 -0.36 17.88 -0.09
C VAL A 430 -1.46 18.37 -1.01
N PHE A 431 -2.61 17.70 -1.00
CA PHE A 431 -3.75 18.07 -1.82
C PHE A 431 -4.82 18.76 -0.98
N THR A 432 -5.40 19.83 -1.52
CA THR A 432 -6.63 20.42 -0.94
C THR A 432 -7.82 19.50 -1.17
N ASP A 433 -8.86 19.59 -0.33
CA ASP A 433 -10.09 18.80 -0.49
C ASP A 433 -10.73 18.96 -1.88
N ALA A 434 -10.68 20.18 -2.44
CA ALA A 434 -11.19 20.44 -3.78
C ALA A 434 -10.39 19.71 -4.88
N GLN A 435 -9.09 19.48 -4.67
CA GLN A 435 -8.26 18.70 -5.60
C GLN A 435 -8.51 17.21 -5.42
N LYS A 436 -8.62 16.73 -4.18
CA LYS A 436 -8.97 15.34 -3.86
C LYS A 436 -10.35 14.98 -4.45
N GLU A 437 -11.34 15.85 -4.31
CA GLU A 437 -12.68 15.69 -4.92
C GLU A 437 -12.60 15.61 -6.45
N ALA A 438 -11.85 16.51 -7.10
CA ALA A 438 -11.69 16.48 -8.55
C ALA A 438 -10.99 15.20 -9.06
N MET A 439 -10.01 14.70 -8.31
CA MET A 439 -9.32 13.44 -8.61
C MET A 439 -10.23 12.23 -8.43
N PHE A 440 -11.01 12.20 -7.36
CA PHE A 440 -12.02 11.17 -7.11
C PHE A 440 -13.06 11.14 -8.24
N ASP A 441 -13.61 12.29 -8.63
CA ASP A 441 -14.58 12.39 -9.73
C ASP A 441 -14.00 11.89 -11.07
N ALA A 442 -12.73 12.19 -11.35
CA ALA A 442 -12.03 11.71 -12.54
C ALA A 442 -11.85 10.19 -12.51
N TYR A 443 -11.38 9.63 -11.39
CA TYR A 443 -11.23 8.18 -11.22
C TYR A 443 -12.56 7.44 -11.36
N MET A 444 -13.61 7.97 -10.75
CA MET A 444 -14.96 7.43 -10.82
C MET A 444 -15.54 7.45 -12.24
N ALA A 445 -15.10 8.37 -13.11
CA ALA A 445 -15.50 8.41 -14.52
C ALA A 445 -14.82 7.34 -15.38
N GLU A 446 -13.65 6.84 -14.96
CA GLU A 446 -12.86 5.83 -15.68
C GLU A 446 -13.27 4.38 -15.37
N LEU A 447 -13.91 4.16 -14.22
CA LEU A 447 -14.40 2.82 -13.83
C LEU A 447 -15.47 2.30 -14.81
N ASP A 448 -15.22 1.12 -15.39
CA ASP A 448 -16.11 0.48 -16.38
C ASP A 448 -17.40 -0.07 -15.73
N PRO A 449 -18.59 0.41 -16.17
CA PRO A 449 -19.76 -0.40 -16.51
C PRO A 449 -19.87 -1.80 -15.92
N GLU A 450 -19.15 -2.66 -16.64
CA GLU A 450 -19.30 -4.10 -16.68
C GLU A 450 -18.43 -4.80 -15.62
N MET A 451 -17.44 -4.12 -15.04
CA MET A 451 -16.69 -4.62 -13.86
C MET A 451 -17.49 -4.49 -12.55
N MET A 452 -18.66 -3.83 -12.58
CA MET A 452 -19.39 -3.36 -11.39
C MET A 452 -20.57 -4.25 -10.94
N GLU A 453 -20.81 -5.42 -11.55
CA GLU A 453 -22.05 -6.19 -11.29
C GLU A 453 -21.99 -7.24 -10.16
N GLU A 454 -20.83 -7.60 -9.60
CA GLU A 454 -20.75 -8.78 -8.69
C GLU A 454 -20.32 -8.53 -7.23
N ASP A 455 -19.90 -7.33 -6.82
CA ASP A 455 -19.42 -7.08 -5.44
C ASP A 455 -20.11 -5.90 -4.74
N ILE A 456 -20.71 -6.20 -3.59
CA ILE A 456 -21.40 -5.23 -2.71
C ILE A 456 -20.44 -4.14 -2.26
N LEU A 457 -19.18 -4.47 -1.94
CA LEU A 457 -18.21 -3.48 -1.47
C LEU A 457 -17.88 -2.44 -2.55
N TYR A 458 -17.71 -2.88 -3.79
CA TYR A 458 -17.49 -1.99 -4.93
C TYR A 458 -18.73 -1.14 -5.21
N SER A 459 -19.94 -1.70 -5.10
CA SER A 459 -21.18 -0.93 -5.25
C SER A 459 -21.35 0.15 -4.17
N VAL A 460 -20.82 -0.06 -2.96
CA VAL A 460 -20.86 0.94 -1.88
C VAL A 460 -19.90 2.08 -2.19
N LEU A 461 -18.64 1.75 -2.49
CA LEU A 461 -17.60 2.76 -2.75
C LEU A 461 -17.92 3.65 -3.95
N THR A 462 -18.50 3.07 -5.01
CA THR A 462 -18.81 3.79 -6.26
C THR A 462 -20.02 4.72 -6.20
N ASN A 463 -20.88 4.56 -5.18
CA ASN A 463 -22.09 5.35 -5.01
C ASN A 463 -21.96 6.43 -3.92
N MET A 464 -20.83 6.45 -3.19
CA MET A 464 -20.51 7.50 -2.23
C MET A 464 -20.04 8.75 -2.96
N SER A 465 -20.50 9.91 -2.49
CA SER A 465 -19.88 11.19 -2.85
C SER A 465 -18.49 11.31 -2.21
N TYR A 466 -17.66 12.22 -2.72
CA TYR A 466 -16.36 12.50 -2.11
C TYR A 466 -16.50 12.88 -0.62
N GLU A 467 -17.47 13.73 -0.25
CA GLU A 467 -17.72 14.11 1.14
C GLU A 467 -18.07 12.90 2.03
N GLU A 468 -18.78 11.91 1.49
CA GLU A 468 -19.07 10.67 2.21
C GLU A 468 -17.83 9.78 2.30
N LEU A 469 -17.04 9.66 1.24
CA LEU A 469 -15.79 8.89 1.26
C LEU A 469 -14.80 9.48 2.27
N ASP A 470 -14.67 10.79 2.30
CA ASP A 470 -13.83 11.55 3.24
C ASP A 470 -14.26 11.31 4.69
N GLN A 471 -15.56 11.40 4.99
CA GLN A 471 -16.11 11.05 6.31
C GLN A 471 -15.93 9.57 6.68
N PHE A 472 -15.95 8.68 5.70
CA PHE A 472 -15.69 7.26 5.92
C PHE A 472 -14.21 7.00 6.22
N ALA A 473 -13.29 7.63 5.49
CA ALA A 473 -11.85 7.59 5.76
C ALA A 473 -11.57 8.08 7.19
N ASP A 474 -12.13 9.23 7.58
CA ASP A 474 -12.09 9.78 8.95
C ASP A 474 -12.51 8.78 10.04
N ILE A 475 -13.47 7.91 9.76
CA ILE A 475 -13.93 6.87 10.68
C ILE A 475 -12.94 5.70 10.68
N MET A 476 -12.50 5.27 9.51
CA MET A 476 -11.53 4.18 9.35
C MET A 476 -10.19 4.52 9.99
N ASP A 477 -9.75 5.78 9.94
CA ASP A 477 -8.50 6.24 10.55
C ASP A 477 -8.57 6.18 12.08
N LYS A 478 -9.66 6.68 12.66
CA LYS A 478 -9.92 6.56 14.10
C LYS A 478 -9.95 5.09 14.54
N VAL A 479 -10.60 4.23 13.76
CA VAL A 479 -10.67 2.79 14.04
C VAL A 479 -9.30 2.14 13.89
N GLY A 480 -8.56 2.47 12.84
CA GLY A 480 -7.23 1.96 12.54
C GLY A 480 -6.21 2.35 13.61
N GLU A 481 -6.14 3.63 13.97
CA GLU A 481 -5.29 4.16 15.05
C GLU A 481 -5.58 3.42 16.37
N LYS A 482 -6.84 3.29 16.75
CA LYS A 482 -7.20 2.68 18.05
C LYS A 482 -7.06 1.16 18.06
N LEU A 483 -7.22 0.51 16.90
CA LEU A 483 -6.88 -0.89 16.75
C LEU A 483 -5.37 -1.10 16.85
N LEU A 484 -4.59 -0.26 16.17
CA LEU A 484 -3.13 -0.31 16.19
C LEU A 484 -2.60 -0.08 17.61
N ASP A 485 -3.05 0.97 18.30
CA ASP A 485 -2.77 1.25 19.70
C ASP A 485 -3.05 0.03 20.59
N SER A 486 -4.21 -0.62 20.36
CA SER A 486 -4.62 -1.78 21.14
C SER A 486 -3.77 -3.00 20.85
N LEU A 487 -3.37 -3.23 19.60
CA LEU A 487 -2.44 -4.31 19.23
C LEU A 487 -1.07 -4.10 19.86
N VAL A 488 -0.54 -2.88 19.85
CA VAL A 488 0.73 -2.57 20.52
C VAL A 488 0.61 -2.72 22.04
N ALA A 489 -0.51 -2.29 22.63
CA ALA A 489 -0.72 -2.38 24.08
C ALA A 489 -0.82 -3.83 24.60
N THR A 490 -1.22 -4.78 23.75
CA THR A 490 -1.27 -6.22 24.08
C THR A 490 -0.08 -7.00 23.52
N ASP A 491 0.99 -6.33 23.07
CA ASP A 491 2.13 -6.97 22.40
C ASP A 491 1.71 -7.87 21.20
N SER A 492 0.59 -7.52 20.58
CA SER A 492 -0.11 -8.27 19.53
C SER A 492 -0.42 -9.72 19.90
N GLU A 493 -0.78 -9.96 21.18
CA GLU A 493 -1.08 -11.30 21.72
C GLU A 493 -2.10 -12.08 20.88
N ILE A 494 -3.11 -11.38 20.31
CA ILE A 494 -4.08 -12.00 19.39
C ILE A 494 -3.41 -12.77 18.24
N LEU A 495 -2.31 -12.25 17.67
CA LEU A 495 -1.59 -12.91 16.58
C LEU A 495 -0.90 -14.18 17.07
N LEU A 496 -0.32 -14.13 18.27
CA LEU A 496 0.37 -15.25 18.89
C LEU A 496 -0.62 -16.37 19.24
N LEU A 497 -1.78 -16.03 19.81
CA LEU A 497 -2.86 -16.96 20.11
C LEU A 497 -3.49 -17.58 18.85
N ILE A 498 -3.59 -16.84 17.74
CA ILE A 498 -4.02 -17.40 16.45
C ILE A 498 -3.01 -18.44 15.95
N ALA A 499 -1.70 -18.17 16.03
CA ALA A 499 -0.69 -19.15 15.68
C ALA A 499 -0.76 -20.38 16.60
N GLU A 500 -0.89 -20.17 17.91
CA GLU A 500 -1.03 -21.26 18.88
C GLU A 500 -2.27 -22.11 18.60
N MET A 501 -3.42 -21.49 18.34
CA MET A 501 -4.66 -22.18 18.00
C MET A 501 -4.53 -23.05 16.75
N ASN A 502 -3.94 -22.50 15.69
CA ASN A 502 -3.70 -23.24 14.44
C ASN A 502 -2.61 -24.32 14.61
N GLY A 503 -1.79 -24.20 15.66
CA GLY A 503 -0.72 -25.11 16.00
C GLY A 503 -1.19 -26.45 16.56
N PHE A 504 -2.42 -26.56 17.09
CA PHE A 504 -2.92 -27.85 17.58
C PHE A 504 -3.13 -28.84 16.42
N ASP A 505 -2.41 -29.97 16.45
CA ASP A 505 -2.52 -31.02 15.42
C ASP A 505 -2.39 -32.42 16.00
N ASP A 506 -3.01 -33.38 15.30
CA ASP A 506 -2.85 -34.83 15.54
C ASP A 506 -2.05 -35.45 14.39
N PHE A 507 -0.71 -35.24 14.41
CA PHE A 507 0.18 -35.75 13.37
C PHE A 507 0.65 -37.18 13.73
N TYR A 508 0.25 -38.17 12.92
CA TYR A 508 0.67 -39.59 12.99
C TYR A 508 0.37 -40.34 14.31
N TYR A 509 -0.91 -40.49 14.69
CA TYR A 509 -1.46 -41.58 15.54
C TYR A 509 -0.80 -41.86 16.92
N GLU A 510 0.26 -41.18 17.34
CA GLU A 510 1.03 -41.49 18.55
C GLU A 510 1.63 -40.27 19.30
N GLU A 511 1.53 -39.03 18.79
CA GLU A 511 2.04 -37.82 19.48
C GLU A 511 1.02 -36.66 19.44
N TYR A 512 0.65 -36.14 20.61
CA TYR A 512 -0.22 -34.98 20.80
C TYR A 512 0.65 -33.76 21.09
N PHE A 513 0.59 -32.71 20.28
CA PHE A 513 1.51 -31.58 20.44
C PHE A 513 0.95 -30.31 19.77
N ASN A 514 1.48 -29.17 20.16
CA ASN A 514 1.23 -27.90 19.51
C ASN A 514 2.44 -27.54 18.63
N ARG A 515 2.20 -27.38 17.33
CA ARG A 515 3.21 -27.03 16.35
C ARG A 515 3.85 -25.67 16.62
N ALA A 516 3.03 -24.67 16.92
CA ALA A 516 3.48 -23.29 17.05
C ALA A 516 4.35 -23.09 18.29
N THR A 517 3.98 -23.70 19.43
CA THR A 517 4.71 -23.55 20.70
C THR A 517 5.76 -24.65 20.92
N GLY A 518 5.65 -25.78 20.21
CA GLY A 518 6.47 -26.97 20.42
C GLY A 518 6.12 -27.76 21.69
N GLU A 519 5.02 -27.42 22.36
CA GLU A 519 4.56 -28.13 23.55
C GLU A 519 4.04 -29.54 23.20
N THR A 520 4.37 -30.53 24.03
CA THR A 520 3.93 -31.93 23.86
C THR A 520 3.01 -32.31 25.00
N TYR A 521 1.92 -33.00 24.67
CA TYR A 521 0.87 -33.40 25.58
C TYR A 521 0.89 -34.92 25.79
N ALA A 522 0.55 -35.34 27.00
CA ALA A 522 0.61 -36.76 27.36
C ALA A 522 -0.45 -37.63 26.65
N ASN A 523 -1.57 -37.02 26.26
CA ASN A 523 -2.73 -37.66 25.62
C ASN A 523 -3.63 -36.62 24.91
N GLU A 524 -4.64 -37.10 24.18
CA GLU A 524 -5.63 -36.26 23.47
C GLU A 524 -6.37 -35.35 24.43
N THR A 525 -6.72 -35.86 25.61
CA THR A 525 -7.45 -35.13 26.64
C THR A 525 -6.69 -33.87 27.09
N ALA A 526 -5.38 -33.98 27.33
CA ALA A 526 -4.54 -32.86 27.74
C ALA A 526 -4.38 -31.81 26.62
N MET A 527 -4.24 -32.26 25.37
CA MET A 527 -4.16 -31.37 24.21
C MET A 527 -5.49 -30.63 23.97
N ALA A 528 -6.62 -31.33 24.04
CA ALA A 528 -7.94 -30.73 23.87
C ALA A 528 -8.26 -29.69 24.97
N HIS A 529 -7.81 -29.95 26.20
CA HIS A 529 -7.91 -28.97 27.28
C HIS A 529 -7.06 -27.73 27.01
N ALA A 530 -5.79 -27.90 26.63
CA ALA A 530 -4.92 -26.77 26.26
C ALA A 530 -5.51 -25.94 25.11
N SER A 531 -5.99 -26.60 24.04
CA SER A 531 -6.68 -25.94 22.92
C SER A 531 -7.91 -25.15 23.36
N SER A 532 -8.68 -25.67 24.33
CA SER A 532 -9.83 -24.95 24.87
C SER A 532 -9.42 -23.69 25.63
N LEU A 533 -8.32 -23.72 26.40
CA LEU A 533 -7.81 -22.55 27.11
C LEU A 533 -7.38 -21.45 26.14
N VAL A 534 -6.59 -21.81 25.12
CA VAL A 534 -6.14 -20.87 24.07
C VAL A 534 -7.34 -20.27 23.32
N ALA A 535 -8.42 -21.05 23.08
CA ALA A 535 -9.63 -20.53 22.45
C ALA A 535 -10.31 -19.46 23.30
N ILE A 536 -10.33 -19.66 24.62
CA ILE A 536 -10.94 -18.72 25.58
C ILE A 536 -10.09 -17.44 25.67
N GLU A 537 -8.77 -17.57 25.75
CA GLU A 537 -7.83 -16.44 25.73
C GLU A 537 -7.96 -15.64 24.43
N LEU A 538 -8.04 -16.31 23.28
CA LEU A 538 -8.25 -15.66 21.98
C LEU A 538 -9.57 -14.88 21.92
N ILE A 539 -10.65 -15.42 22.48
CA ILE A 539 -11.92 -14.68 22.60
C ILE A 539 -11.73 -13.44 23.50
N GLY A 540 -10.94 -13.55 24.57
CA GLY A 540 -10.59 -12.43 25.44
C GLY A 540 -9.91 -11.30 24.68
N GLU A 541 -8.85 -11.60 23.93
CA GLU A 541 -8.14 -10.62 23.10
C GLU A 541 -9.05 -9.98 22.04
N VAL A 542 -9.93 -10.76 21.40
CA VAL A 542 -10.94 -10.21 20.46
C VAL A 542 -11.84 -9.19 21.16
N VAL A 543 -12.26 -9.44 22.40
CA VAL A 543 -13.10 -8.50 23.16
C VAL A 543 -12.32 -7.24 23.53
N VAL A 544 -11.03 -7.35 23.88
CA VAL A 544 -10.16 -6.18 24.14
C VAL A 544 -10.09 -5.27 22.92
N HIS A 545 -9.75 -5.82 21.76
CA HIS A 545 -9.66 -5.03 20.51
C HIS A 545 -11.02 -4.49 20.05
N LEU A 546 -12.09 -5.28 20.20
CA LEU A 546 -13.46 -4.82 19.93
C LEU A 546 -13.83 -3.66 20.84
N GLY A 547 -13.43 -3.70 22.11
CA GLY A 547 -13.63 -2.61 23.07
C GLY A 547 -12.88 -1.33 22.66
N ALA A 548 -11.62 -1.45 22.26
CA ALA A 548 -10.83 -0.30 21.78
C ALA A 548 -11.50 0.40 20.58
N VAL A 549 -11.94 -0.38 19.59
CA VAL A 549 -12.64 0.14 18.40
C VAL A 549 -14.01 0.70 18.75
N ALA A 550 -14.84 -0.05 19.47
CA ALA A 550 -16.21 0.35 19.80
C ALA A 550 -16.25 1.61 20.68
N ASN A 551 -15.30 1.80 21.58
CA ASN A 551 -15.23 2.97 22.45
C ASN A 551 -14.75 4.25 21.73
N THR A 552 -14.19 4.10 20.53
CA THR A 552 -13.76 5.23 19.69
C THR A 552 -14.89 5.81 18.86
N LEU A 553 -15.85 4.97 18.46
CA LEU A 553 -16.97 5.36 17.60
C LEU A 553 -18.02 6.18 18.36
N THR A 554 -18.55 7.20 17.71
CA THR A 554 -19.58 8.09 18.25
C THR A 554 -20.97 7.79 17.66
N ALA A 555 -22.01 8.35 18.26
CA ALA A 555 -23.35 8.28 17.70
C ALA A 555 -23.46 8.99 16.33
N THR A 556 -22.60 9.98 16.06
CA THR A 556 -22.53 10.66 14.76
C THR A 556 -21.93 9.76 13.70
N ASP A 557 -20.86 9.03 14.02
CA ASP A 557 -20.25 8.05 13.11
C ASP A 557 -21.25 6.94 12.76
N MET A 558 -22.01 6.46 13.75
CA MET A 558 -23.07 5.48 13.55
C MET A 558 -24.24 6.02 12.69
N GLU A 559 -24.56 7.31 12.80
CA GLU A 559 -25.56 7.94 11.93
C GLU A 559 -25.08 8.05 10.49
N PHE A 560 -23.78 8.30 10.27
CA PHE A 560 -23.16 8.29 8.97
C PHE A 560 -23.16 6.88 8.35
N ILE A 561 -22.67 5.87 9.07
CA ILE A 561 -22.68 4.46 8.65
C ILE A 561 -24.12 4.01 8.30
N ALA A 562 -25.11 4.42 9.09
CA ALA A 562 -26.52 4.13 8.80
C ALA A 562 -26.99 4.69 7.44
N ASN A 563 -26.51 5.87 7.04
CA ASN A 563 -26.84 6.46 5.73
C ASN A 563 -26.16 5.69 4.62
N VAL A 564 -24.85 5.45 4.74
CA VAL A 564 -24.07 4.71 3.74
C VAL A 564 -24.66 3.33 3.49
N ILE A 565 -24.95 2.55 4.54
CA ILE A 565 -25.56 1.21 4.39
C ILE A 565 -26.91 1.34 3.69
N ALA A 566 -27.73 2.32 4.08
CA ALA A 566 -29.07 2.43 3.53
C ALA A 566 -29.09 2.84 2.06
N ASP A 567 -28.21 3.75 1.69
CA ASP A 567 -28.19 4.40 0.38
C ASP A 567 -27.56 3.47 -0.66
N ASN A 568 -26.63 2.62 -0.22
CA ASN A 568 -25.91 1.66 -1.06
C ASN A 568 -26.49 0.24 -1.06
N TYR A 569 -27.52 -0.04 -0.27
CA TYR A 569 -28.16 -1.36 -0.30
C TYR A 569 -28.73 -1.63 -1.71
N PRO A 570 -28.42 -2.78 -2.34
CA PRO A 570 -28.70 -3.04 -3.76
C PRO A 570 -30.18 -3.37 -4.02
N PHE A 571 -31.09 -2.45 -3.71
CA PHE A 571 -32.52 -2.58 -4.00
C PHE A 571 -32.84 -2.62 -5.50
N ARG A 572 -31.88 -2.29 -6.36
CA ARG A 572 -32.04 -2.28 -7.82
C ARG A 572 -32.48 -3.63 -8.38
N MET A 573 -32.00 -4.73 -7.81
CA MET A 573 -32.44 -6.09 -8.18
C MET A 573 -33.96 -6.26 -7.97
N MET A 574 -34.54 -5.65 -6.94
CA MET A 574 -35.98 -5.71 -6.67
C MET A 574 -36.81 -4.92 -7.70
N ILE A 575 -36.21 -3.90 -8.33
CA ILE A 575 -36.82 -3.13 -9.42
C ILE A 575 -36.73 -3.93 -10.72
N GLU A 576 -35.56 -4.51 -11.01
CA GLU A 576 -35.28 -5.27 -12.23
C GLU A 576 -36.10 -6.57 -12.29
N GLU A 577 -36.36 -7.20 -11.15
CA GLU A 577 -37.24 -8.37 -11.04
C GLU A 577 -38.74 -8.00 -10.98
N GLU A 578 -39.09 -6.72 -11.16
CA GLU A 578 -40.46 -6.18 -11.09
C GLU A 578 -41.18 -6.50 -9.76
N ILE A 579 -40.43 -6.66 -8.66
CA ILE A 579 -40.97 -6.94 -7.31
C ILE A 579 -41.49 -5.65 -6.69
N LEU A 580 -40.75 -4.55 -6.81
CA LEU A 580 -41.11 -3.23 -6.28
C LEU A 580 -41.01 -2.16 -7.36
N THR A 581 -41.82 -1.11 -7.27
CA THR A 581 -41.63 0.10 -8.08
C THR A 581 -40.52 1.00 -7.52
N ASP A 582 -39.97 1.89 -8.35
CA ASP A 582 -38.97 2.91 -7.90
C ASP A 582 -39.45 3.67 -6.64
N THR A 583 -40.73 4.00 -6.58
CA THR A 583 -41.32 4.74 -5.44
C THR A 583 -41.43 3.89 -4.18
N GLU A 584 -41.62 2.58 -4.32
CA GLU A 584 -41.66 1.65 -3.19
C GLU A 584 -40.25 1.37 -2.67
N VAL A 585 -39.26 1.21 -3.56
CA VAL A 585 -37.85 1.12 -3.17
C VAL A 585 -37.41 2.34 -2.39
N GLU A 586 -37.77 3.55 -2.81
CA GLU A 586 -37.38 4.77 -2.09
C GLU A 586 -37.97 4.81 -0.66
N LYS A 587 -39.22 4.37 -0.49
CA LYS A 587 -39.83 4.28 0.84
C LYS A 587 -39.16 3.21 1.71
N LEU A 588 -38.81 2.07 1.12
CA LEU A 588 -38.12 1.01 1.83
C LEU A 588 -36.74 1.48 2.30
N ARG A 589 -36.00 2.17 1.43
CA ARG A 589 -34.74 2.84 1.78
C ARG A 589 -34.93 3.80 2.95
N ASP A 590 -35.91 4.70 2.89
CA ASP A 590 -36.19 5.65 3.97
C ASP A 590 -36.54 4.97 5.30
N ASN A 591 -37.34 3.90 5.25
CA ASN A 591 -37.71 3.11 6.43
C ASN A 591 -36.48 2.41 7.04
N MET A 592 -35.63 1.81 6.20
CA MET A 592 -34.40 1.16 6.63
C MET A 592 -33.41 2.18 7.20
N ARG A 593 -33.19 3.33 6.54
CA ARG A 593 -32.33 4.42 7.03
C ARG A 593 -32.80 4.90 8.40
N SER A 594 -34.10 5.15 8.56
CA SER A 594 -34.71 5.56 9.84
C SER A 594 -34.51 4.52 10.95
N MET A 595 -34.65 3.24 10.61
CA MET A 595 -34.38 2.12 11.53
C MET A 595 -32.90 2.10 11.95
N LEU A 596 -31.97 2.08 10.98
CA LEU A 596 -30.53 2.02 11.23
C LEU A 596 -30.04 3.20 12.08
N LYS A 597 -30.42 4.44 11.75
CA LYS A 597 -30.05 5.63 12.55
C LYS A 597 -30.46 5.52 14.02
N LYS A 598 -31.59 4.88 14.28
CA LYS A 598 -32.12 4.74 15.64
C LYS A 598 -31.52 3.57 16.40
N GLN A 599 -31.11 2.51 15.71
CA GLN A 599 -30.67 1.26 16.34
C GLN A 599 -29.16 1.08 16.34
N LEU A 600 -28.40 1.52 15.33
CA LEU A 600 -26.94 1.38 15.30
C LEU A 600 -26.26 2.03 16.52
N PRO A 601 -26.59 3.27 16.94
CA PRO A 601 -25.99 3.84 18.17
C PRO A 601 -26.30 3.02 19.43
N LYS A 602 -27.44 2.32 19.48
CA LYS A 602 -27.78 1.46 20.62
C LYS A 602 -27.08 0.11 20.55
N LEU A 603 -26.89 -0.43 19.35
CA LEU A 603 -26.08 -1.63 19.15
C LEU A 603 -24.64 -1.36 19.55
N LEU A 604 -24.09 -0.21 19.14
CA LEU A 604 -22.78 0.26 19.61
C LEU A 604 -22.74 0.32 21.14
N GLN A 605 -23.74 0.95 21.77
CA GLN A 605 -23.84 1.00 23.23
C GLN A 605 -23.88 -0.40 23.87
N LEU A 606 -24.57 -1.37 23.25
CA LEU A 606 -24.61 -2.73 23.76
C LEU A 606 -23.24 -3.43 23.68
N ILE A 607 -22.50 -3.19 22.60
CA ILE A 607 -21.13 -3.69 22.41
C ILE A 607 -20.19 -3.05 23.43
N GLN A 608 -20.24 -1.72 23.60
CA GLN A 608 -19.46 -0.99 24.60
C GLN A 608 -19.71 -1.54 26.01
N ASN A 609 -20.99 -1.68 26.39
CA ASN A 609 -21.38 -2.27 27.67
C ASN A 609 -20.90 -3.73 27.83
N LEU A 610 -20.82 -4.51 26.74
CA LEU A 610 -20.35 -5.89 26.78
C LEU A 610 -18.85 -5.93 27.03
N THR A 611 -18.08 -5.13 26.28
CA THR A 611 -16.62 -5.05 26.41
C THR A 611 -16.21 -4.54 27.80
N GLU A 612 -16.89 -3.52 28.32
CA GLU A 612 -16.70 -3.01 29.69
C GLU A 612 -17.04 -4.08 30.74
N PHE A 613 -18.14 -4.82 30.56
CA PHE A 613 -18.53 -5.89 31.49
C PHE A 613 -17.54 -7.06 31.51
N VAL A 614 -17.02 -7.46 30.34
CA VAL A 614 -16.05 -8.56 30.26
C VAL A 614 -14.75 -8.21 30.99
N ASP A 615 -14.31 -6.95 30.87
CA ASP A 615 -13.12 -6.42 31.55
C ASP A 615 -13.36 -6.24 33.07
N ASP A 616 -14.40 -5.48 33.46
CA ASP A 616 -14.70 -5.15 34.86
C ASP A 616 -14.95 -6.37 35.75
N GLU A 617 -15.59 -7.41 35.21
CA GLU A 617 -15.94 -8.62 35.96
C GLU A 617 -14.94 -9.78 35.72
N GLU A 618 -13.79 -9.50 35.07
CA GLU A 618 -12.73 -10.48 34.78
C GLU A 618 -13.30 -11.77 34.16
N VAL A 619 -14.25 -11.63 33.23
CA VAL A 619 -15.07 -12.76 32.74
C VAL A 619 -14.20 -13.85 32.14
N ILE A 620 -13.17 -13.50 31.37
CA ILE A 620 -12.27 -14.46 30.72
C ILE A 620 -11.50 -15.29 31.75
N ASP A 621 -10.89 -14.66 32.75
CA ASP A 621 -10.17 -15.34 33.84
C ASP A 621 -11.08 -16.29 34.63
N ALA A 622 -12.33 -15.88 34.83
CA ALA A 622 -13.33 -16.70 35.50
C ALA A 622 -13.78 -17.89 34.63
N VAL A 623 -13.92 -17.73 33.30
CA VAL A 623 -14.14 -18.86 32.37
C VAL A 623 -12.97 -19.84 32.43
N LEU A 624 -11.73 -19.36 32.34
CA LEU A 624 -10.52 -20.19 32.39
C LEU A 624 -10.45 -20.99 33.69
N THR A 625 -10.75 -20.35 34.81
CA THR A 625 -10.82 -20.99 36.12
C THR A 625 -11.88 -22.10 36.16
N GLU A 626 -13.09 -21.83 35.67
CA GLU A 626 -14.18 -22.82 35.63
C GLU A 626 -13.84 -24.02 34.73
N PHE A 627 -13.24 -23.79 33.56
CA PHE A 627 -12.76 -24.86 32.69
C PHE A 627 -11.70 -25.73 33.38
N GLY A 628 -10.75 -25.12 34.09
CA GLY A 628 -9.75 -25.86 34.87
C GLY A 628 -10.34 -26.69 36.01
N GLU A 629 -11.38 -26.19 36.68
CA GLU A 629 -12.12 -26.95 37.71
C GLU A 629 -12.88 -28.14 37.12
N ILE A 630 -13.55 -27.94 35.97
CA ILE A 630 -14.24 -29.02 35.24
C ILE A 630 -13.24 -30.10 34.80
N HIS A 631 -12.10 -29.69 34.23
CA HIS A 631 -11.04 -30.62 33.85
C HIS A 631 -10.51 -31.41 35.05
N THR A 632 -10.26 -30.74 36.17
CA THR A 632 -9.81 -31.38 37.42
C THR A 632 -10.84 -32.39 37.95
N HIS A 633 -12.13 -32.06 37.84
CA HIS A 633 -13.22 -32.98 38.20
C HIS A 633 -13.17 -34.25 37.35
N PHE A 634 -13.09 -34.12 36.02
CA PHE A 634 -13.06 -35.29 35.13
C PHE A 634 -11.80 -36.14 35.33
N ILE A 635 -10.64 -35.52 35.59
CA ILE A 635 -9.43 -36.27 35.96
C ILE A 635 -9.65 -37.10 37.24
N SER A 636 -10.34 -36.55 38.24
CA SER A 636 -10.62 -37.25 39.49
C SER A 636 -11.55 -38.44 39.30
N GLU A 637 -12.57 -38.32 38.45
CA GLU A 637 -13.59 -39.36 38.24
C GLU A 637 -13.15 -40.45 37.24
N TYR A 638 -12.54 -40.05 36.11
CA TYR A 638 -12.27 -40.94 34.96
C TYR A 638 -10.77 -41.11 34.66
N GLY A 639 -9.90 -40.33 35.31
CA GLY A 639 -8.46 -40.37 35.12
C GLY A 639 -7.93 -39.34 34.11
N SER A 640 -6.61 -39.28 33.94
CA SER A 640 -5.93 -38.23 33.16
C SER A 640 -6.20 -38.25 31.66
N ASP A 641 -6.83 -39.30 31.14
CA ASP A 641 -7.20 -39.45 29.73
C ASP A 641 -8.70 -39.76 29.61
N TYR A 642 -9.53 -38.93 30.23
CA TYR A 642 -10.95 -39.23 30.40
C TYR A 642 -11.75 -39.25 29.09
N HIS A 643 -11.26 -38.68 27.99
CA HIS A 643 -11.92 -38.78 26.68
C HIS A 643 -12.00 -40.21 26.14
N VAL A 644 -11.14 -41.13 26.60
CA VAL A 644 -11.20 -42.55 26.19
C VAL A 644 -12.12 -43.40 27.08
N ASP A 645 -12.69 -42.83 28.15
CA ASP A 645 -13.58 -43.55 29.05
C ASP A 645 -15.02 -43.56 28.51
N GLU A 646 -15.61 -44.76 28.35
CA GLU A 646 -16.98 -44.92 27.83
C GLU A 646 -18.03 -44.24 28.74
N ASP A 647 -17.76 -44.12 30.05
CA ASP A 647 -18.70 -43.50 30.99
C ASP A 647 -18.66 -41.96 30.88
N TYR A 648 -17.55 -41.36 30.43
CA TYR A 648 -17.41 -39.91 30.23
C TYR A 648 -18.34 -39.38 29.14
N GLU A 649 -18.54 -40.12 28.03
CA GLU A 649 -19.43 -39.68 26.94
C GLU A 649 -20.88 -39.40 27.41
N SER A 650 -21.28 -40.03 28.52
CA SER A 650 -22.61 -39.87 29.12
C SER A 650 -22.66 -38.87 30.27
N ASP A 651 -21.52 -38.29 30.65
CA ASP A 651 -21.42 -37.31 31.73
C ASP A 651 -21.88 -35.92 31.25
N THR A 652 -22.54 -35.20 32.15
CA THR A 652 -23.17 -33.89 31.89
C THR A 652 -22.72 -32.80 32.86
N TYR A 653 -21.79 -33.12 33.77
CA TYR A 653 -21.29 -32.22 34.80
C TYR A 653 -20.70 -30.95 34.19
N GLY A 654 -19.78 -31.10 33.22
CA GLY A 654 -19.14 -29.95 32.55
C GLY A 654 -20.15 -29.03 31.86
N GLN A 655 -21.13 -29.62 31.15
CA GLN A 655 -22.21 -28.86 30.51
C GLN A 655 -23.03 -28.07 31.54
N TYR A 656 -23.43 -28.71 32.64
CA TYR A 656 -24.21 -28.02 33.67
C TYR A 656 -23.41 -26.96 34.41
N ALA A 657 -22.13 -27.22 34.70
CA ALA A 657 -21.23 -26.28 35.34
C ALA A 657 -21.09 -24.99 34.52
N LEU A 658 -20.81 -25.11 33.21
CA LEU A 658 -20.74 -23.98 32.30
C LEU A 658 -22.07 -23.22 32.21
N ILE A 659 -23.20 -23.91 32.04
CA ILE A 659 -24.52 -23.26 31.99
C ILE A 659 -24.79 -22.44 33.26
N ILE A 660 -24.52 -23.01 34.44
CA ILE A 660 -24.72 -22.34 35.72
C ILE A 660 -23.82 -21.11 35.83
N HIS A 661 -22.55 -21.24 35.43
CA HIS A 661 -21.58 -20.15 35.47
C HIS A 661 -21.96 -19.00 34.52
N PHE A 662 -22.19 -19.29 33.23
CA PHE A 662 -22.63 -18.31 32.23
C PHE A 662 -23.96 -17.65 32.60
N SER A 663 -24.87 -18.37 33.27
CA SER A 663 -26.14 -17.81 33.76
C SER A 663 -25.95 -16.65 34.74
N GLY A 664 -24.85 -16.66 35.51
CA GLY A 664 -24.46 -15.56 36.39
C GLY A 664 -24.25 -14.28 35.60
N TRP A 665 -23.33 -14.33 34.63
CA TRP A 665 -22.96 -13.21 33.78
C TRP A 665 -24.10 -12.73 32.89
N VAL A 666 -24.81 -13.63 32.20
CA VAL A 666 -25.95 -13.23 31.36
C VAL A 666 -26.99 -12.49 32.20
N SER A 667 -27.25 -12.94 33.44
CA SER A 667 -28.20 -12.26 34.33
C SER A 667 -27.72 -10.89 34.83
N GLU A 668 -26.43 -10.60 34.82
CA GLU A 668 -25.85 -9.35 35.29
C GLU A 668 -25.65 -8.36 34.14
N PHE A 669 -25.07 -8.83 33.04
CA PHE A 669 -24.92 -8.08 31.80
C PHE A 669 -26.27 -7.66 31.22
N MET A 670 -27.26 -8.57 31.14
CA MET A 670 -28.61 -8.26 30.65
C MET A 670 -29.46 -7.57 31.72
N ASN A 671 -28.94 -6.45 32.23
CA ASN A 671 -29.65 -5.52 33.09
C ASN A 671 -30.77 -4.79 32.33
N SER A 672 -31.57 -3.99 33.04
CA SER A 672 -32.73 -3.29 32.45
C SER A 672 -32.40 -2.45 31.21
N THR A 673 -31.20 -1.87 31.15
CA THR A 673 -30.75 -1.07 30.00
C THR A 673 -30.48 -1.96 28.80
N ASN A 674 -29.66 -3.00 28.97
CA ASN A 674 -29.26 -3.90 27.89
C ASN A 674 -30.44 -4.74 27.37
N THR A 675 -31.32 -5.21 28.26
CA THR A 675 -32.59 -5.86 27.86
C THR A 675 -33.45 -4.92 27.02
N THR A 676 -33.60 -3.66 27.44
CA THR A 676 -34.38 -2.67 26.68
C THR A 676 -33.77 -2.42 25.29
N ILE A 677 -32.44 -2.41 25.17
CA ILE A 677 -31.78 -2.28 23.87
C ILE A 677 -32.10 -3.48 22.97
N ALA A 678 -31.89 -4.70 23.46
CA ALA A 678 -32.14 -5.93 22.71
C ALA A 678 -33.60 -6.05 22.23
N GLU A 679 -34.57 -5.83 23.12
CA GLU A 679 -35.99 -5.84 22.76
C GLU A 679 -36.34 -4.78 21.70
N ASN A 680 -35.76 -3.58 21.81
CA ASN A 680 -36.03 -2.52 20.85
C ASN A 680 -35.44 -2.82 19.47
N LEU A 681 -34.34 -3.58 19.39
CA LEU A 681 -33.77 -4.03 18.13
C LEU A 681 -34.70 -5.04 17.45
N VAL A 682 -35.19 -6.05 18.19
CA VAL A 682 -36.17 -7.03 17.70
C VAL A 682 -37.41 -6.33 17.15
N LYS A 683 -38.00 -5.42 17.93
CA LYS A 683 -39.17 -4.62 17.53
C LYS A 683 -38.91 -3.80 16.27
N ALA A 684 -37.74 -3.18 16.16
CA ALA A 684 -37.40 -2.35 15.02
C ALA A 684 -37.17 -3.14 13.73
N ILE A 685 -36.61 -4.35 13.83
CA ILE A 685 -36.51 -5.28 12.70
C ILE A 685 -37.93 -5.70 12.27
N ALA A 686 -38.77 -6.12 13.21
CA ALA A 686 -40.16 -6.49 12.90
C ALA A 686 -40.94 -5.33 12.26
N ASP A 687 -40.83 -4.11 12.79
CA ASP A 687 -41.43 -2.90 12.24
C ASP A 687 -41.02 -2.67 10.77
N LEU A 688 -39.74 -2.91 10.43
CA LEU A 688 -39.24 -2.81 9.06
C LEU A 688 -39.82 -3.91 8.17
N LEU A 689 -39.81 -5.16 8.64
CA LEU A 689 -40.30 -6.32 7.87
C LEU A 689 -41.82 -6.27 7.62
N ILE A 690 -42.60 -5.59 8.48
CA ILE A 690 -44.05 -5.41 8.34
C ILE A 690 -44.41 -4.26 7.37
N THR A 691 -43.43 -3.49 6.89
CA THR A 691 -43.70 -2.46 5.88
C THR A 691 -44.33 -3.09 4.63
N PRO A 692 -45.28 -2.41 3.96
CA PRO A 692 -45.91 -2.94 2.75
C PRO A 692 -44.91 -3.43 1.72
N GLU A 693 -43.81 -2.70 1.56
CA GLU A 693 -42.74 -2.98 0.62
C GLU A 693 -41.99 -4.27 1.00
N MET A 694 -41.62 -4.48 2.27
CA MET A 694 -40.96 -5.72 2.71
C MET A 694 -41.88 -6.95 2.65
N LEU A 695 -43.17 -6.79 2.91
CA LEU A 695 -44.13 -7.90 2.80
C LEU A 695 -44.25 -8.41 1.36
N GLU A 696 -44.16 -7.50 0.39
CA GLU A 696 -44.15 -7.84 -1.04
C GLU A 696 -42.85 -8.58 -1.42
N VAL A 697 -41.69 -8.07 -0.96
CA VAL A 697 -40.38 -8.70 -1.18
C VAL A 697 -40.32 -10.11 -0.58
N LEU A 698 -40.75 -10.26 0.68
CA LEU A 698 -40.68 -11.53 1.40
C LEU A 698 -41.77 -12.52 0.97
N SER A 699 -42.79 -12.07 0.22
CA SER A 699 -44.02 -12.83 -0.01
C SER A 699 -44.66 -13.35 1.29
N GLY A 700 -44.49 -12.59 2.39
CA GLY A 700 -44.86 -12.99 3.75
C GLY A 700 -46.18 -12.38 4.21
N GLU A 701 -46.79 -12.95 5.26
CA GLU A 701 -47.96 -12.36 5.90
C GLU A 701 -47.55 -11.51 7.11
N LYS A 702 -48.14 -10.32 7.24
CA LYS A 702 -47.91 -9.43 8.40
C LYS A 702 -48.08 -10.17 9.74
N THR A 703 -49.11 -11.01 9.87
CA THR A 703 -49.40 -11.76 11.10
C THR A 703 -48.32 -12.78 11.43
N GLU A 704 -47.61 -13.30 10.44
CA GLU A 704 -46.49 -14.22 10.64
C GLU A 704 -45.30 -13.49 11.26
N ILE A 705 -44.96 -12.30 10.76
CA ILE A 705 -43.88 -11.47 11.31
C ILE A 705 -44.22 -10.96 12.71
N GLU A 706 -45.47 -10.53 12.96
CA GLU A 706 -45.92 -10.16 14.31
C GLU A 706 -45.82 -11.34 15.29
N THR A 707 -46.03 -12.58 14.81
CA THR A 707 -45.84 -13.78 15.63
C THR A 707 -44.35 -14.01 15.93
N TYR A 708 -43.48 -13.89 14.93
CA TYR A 708 -42.03 -13.99 15.15
C TYR A 708 -41.47 -12.92 16.10
N GLU A 709 -41.98 -11.69 16.03
CA GLU A 709 -41.62 -10.62 16.97
C GLU A 709 -41.99 -11.02 18.40
N VAL A 710 -43.23 -11.46 18.63
CA VAL A 710 -43.71 -11.89 19.95
C VAL A 710 -42.87 -13.05 20.46
N ASN A 711 -42.66 -14.08 19.64
CA ASN A 711 -41.89 -15.26 20.02
C ASN A 711 -40.44 -14.89 20.36
N ALA A 712 -39.79 -14.01 19.58
CA ALA A 712 -38.43 -13.55 19.85
C ALA A 712 -38.33 -12.79 21.19
N LEU A 713 -39.32 -11.94 21.51
CA LEU A 713 -39.38 -11.25 22.80
C LEU A 713 -39.65 -12.22 23.96
N GLU A 714 -40.54 -13.20 23.77
CA GLU A 714 -40.81 -14.25 24.75
C GLU A 714 -39.59 -15.15 24.98
N VAL A 715 -38.79 -15.42 23.95
CA VAL A 715 -37.51 -16.13 24.07
C VAL A 715 -36.52 -15.33 24.91
N ILE A 716 -36.39 -14.01 24.69
CA ILE A 716 -35.53 -13.16 25.52
C ILE A 716 -35.96 -13.24 26.98
N ASP A 717 -37.24 -13.06 27.27
CA ASP A 717 -37.78 -13.14 28.64
C ASP A 717 -37.55 -14.53 29.26
N PHE A 718 -37.81 -15.60 28.50
CA PHE A 718 -37.60 -16.98 28.94
C PHE A 718 -36.13 -17.24 29.29
N ILE A 719 -35.20 -16.84 28.42
CA ILE A 719 -33.76 -16.96 28.67
C ILE A 719 -33.40 -16.23 29.97
N LEU A 720 -33.77 -14.96 30.10
CA LEU A 720 -33.41 -14.16 31.28
C LEU A 720 -34.00 -14.71 32.57
N ASP A 721 -35.21 -15.27 32.54
CA ASP A 721 -35.82 -15.89 33.71
C ASP A 721 -35.19 -17.23 34.08
N GLU A 722 -34.81 -18.05 33.10
CA GLU A 722 -34.07 -19.30 33.36
C GLU A 722 -32.66 -19.01 33.88
N MET A 723 -31.92 -18.04 33.30
CA MET A 723 -30.57 -17.66 33.79
C MET A 723 -30.60 -17.18 35.25
N LYS A 724 -31.60 -16.39 35.65
CA LYS A 724 -31.78 -15.97 37.06
C LYS A 724 -31.97 -17.14 38.01
N VAL A 725 -32.53 -18.25 37.53
CA VAL A 725 -32.71 -19.46 38.34
C VAL A 725 -31.43 -20.29 38.32
N PHE A 726 -30.87 -20.57 37.14
CA PHE A 726 -29.70 -21.43 36.97
C PHE A 726 -28.48 -20.92 37.74
N LYS A 727 -28.25 -19.60 37.78
CA LYS A 727 -27.14 -19.01 38.54
C LYS A 727 -27.20 -19.27 40.06
N THR A 728 -28.35 -19.71 40.58
CA THR A 728 -28.51 -20.04 42.02
C THR A 728 -28.21 -21.50 42.34
N TYR A 729 -27.96 -22.32 41.32
CA TYR A 729 -27.69 -23.73 41.49
C TYR A 729 -26.25 -23.97 41.90
N ASP A 730 -26.03 -25.10 42.57
CA ASP A 730 -24.72 -25.60 42.95
C ASP A 730 -24.37 -26.75 41.99
N LYS A 731 -23.35 -26.55 41.16
CA LYS A 731 -22.88 -27.51 40.15
C LYS A 731 -22.49 -28.86 40.76
N ASP A 732 -21.97 -28.85 41.99
CA ASP A 732 -21.54 -30.07 42.70
C ASP A 732 -22.70 -30.84 43.35
N SER A 733 -23.89 -30.24 43.45
CA SER A 733 -25.01 -30.82 44.22
C SER A 733 -26.39 -30.70 43.55
N LEU A 734 -26.43 -30.75 42.22
CA LEU A 734 -27.67 -30.70 41.45
C LEU A 734 -28.65 -31.83 41.80
N SER A 735 -29.91 -31.48 42.04
CA SER A 735 -31.02 -32.43 42.13
C SER A 735 -31.48 -32.89 40.74
N SER A 736 -32.18 -34.04 40.69
CA SER A 736 -32.78 -34.53 39.44
C SER A 736 -33.78 -33.57 38.81
N THR A 737 -34.47 -32.76 39.62
CA THR A 737 -35.38 -31.72 39.12
C THR A 737 -34.63 -30.54 38.52
N GLN A 738 -33.49 -30.15 39.09
CA GLN A 738 -32.66 -29.07 38.54
C GLN A 738 -32.02 -29.46 37.21
N ARG A 739 -31.47 -30.68 37.12
CA ARG A 739 -30.95 -31.23 35.84
C ARG A 739 -32.01 -31.25 34.75
N ALA A 740 -33.17 -31.84 35.05
CA ALA A 740 -34.28 -31.89 34.08
C ALA A 740 -34.73 -30.50 33.61
N ARG A 741 -34.59 -29.46 34.44
CA ARG A 741 -34.89 -28.08 34.05
C ARG A 741 -33.84 -27.51 33.09
N ILE A 742 -32.55 -27.71 33.39
CA ILE A 742 -31.46 -27.31 32.48
C ILE A 742 -31.58 -28.05 31.14
N ASP A 743 -31.84 -29.37 31.16
CA ASP A 743 -32.03 -30.17 29.93
C ASP A 743 -33.21 -29.67 29.08
N SER A 744 -34.24 -29.11 29.73
CA SER A 744 -35.41 -28.53 29.04
C SER A 744 -35.20 -27.11 28.52
N PHE A 745 -34.08 -26.47 28.83
CA PHE A 745 -33.81 -25.07 28.45
C PHE A 745 -33.82 -24.86 26.93
N MET A 746 -32.97 -25.59 26.19
CA MET A 746 -32.90 -25.49 24.73
C MET A 746 -34.19 -25.96 24.02
N PRO A 747 -34.81 -27.09 24.42
CA PRO A 747 -36.14 -27.46 23.93
C PRO A 747 -37.19 -26.38 24.17
N GLY A 748 -37.15 -25.69 25.32
CA GLY A 748 -38.09 -24.61 25.65
C GLY A 748 -37.99 -23.43 24.70
N ILE A 749 -36.77 -23.02 24.30
CA ILE A 749 -36.57 -22.00 23.26
C ILE A 749 -37.18 -22.48 21.94
N GLY A 750 -36.92 -23.74 21.56
CA GLY A 750 -37.47 -24.32 20.34
C GLY A 750 -38.99 -24.43 20.32
N GLU A 751 -39.61 -24.67 21.48
CA GLU A 751 -41.07 -24.66 21.64
C GLU A 751 -41.66 -23.26 21.41
N ILE A 752 -41.10 -22.22 22.05
CA ILE A 752 -41.55 -20.84 21.86
C ILE A 752 -41.42 -20.39 20.40
N MET A 753 -40.33 -20.76 19.72
CA MET A 753 -40.11 -20.39 18.32
C MET A 753 -40.97 -21.18 17.33
N ALA A 754 -41.54 -22.33 17.73
CA ALA A 754 -42.37 -23.18 16.88
C ALA A 754 -43.88 -22.94 17.03
N GLU A 755 -44.29 -22.19 18.06
CA GLU A 755 -45.66 -21.69 18.26
C GLU A 755 -45.97 -20.50 17.35
#